data_AF-A0A9D3MUF5-F1
#
_entry.id   AF-A0A9D3MUF5-F1
#
_cell.length_a   1.000
_cell.length_b   1.000
_cell.length_c   1.000
_cell.angle_alpha   90.00
_cell.angle_beta   90.00
_cell.angle_gamma   90.00
#
_symmetry.space_group_name_H-M   'P 1'
#
loop_
_entity.id
_entity.type
_entity.pdbx_description
1 polymer ?
#
loop_
_entity_poly.entity_id
_entity_poly.type
_entity_poly.pdbx_seq_one_letter_code
_entity_poly.pdbx_strand_id
1 'polypeptide(L)'
;MLRDQAEGGARCTRRVEILLTLLADNDETSAMFLKTVKRRIHYLLVAQDSHTLASKNWVFKEASNVNALQEGGTFKHTLWKRVQVAVTPLLARLVSVLDRDCNLDLLLDCKSGESVKKLWLDMFGDESLLEIPYARPNYGTESQTVLVHSHIQTGHGVGCAMPFSWRVREHLEEVWTQVQHRDDHSQQKFEEIFRKTALGQLISRTDRKTHKELFQRYLQDFVSMAMKVTSEDELQVLDVLAAVACVEQLEPQWQSDAQHLAWLRQVKSLQVPLQLICAQLVPEHWGQRSRAVIGCVRNGWNRIFVLSLFVEHLLLGVESVDEKLTALLLDHTLRLGRVLERNSDLKLETSFVAVVEVLKSCKDRASRCVFEYELGPCPVCYGVPQEPLVLPCGDVFCLRCGRQWLVSGQMFCPNVLIKFSKQCHSFFIELVSSVCFRGNCPPSQGVIHHLLSYLMVEAEPVPLIRGRSQILTKALSPFHESVDRSPVVRSVVLKLLLKYSFSNVREYLQQHLSSVEQSIIVEEGDKCNLYALYINCLEDSLFERMQCHTASERRSFLQVEREFLNYFLSCDPTSVRTVTVKQLQQVARVRLCLDVAAELLTQGLLDTLAEPQAGASCFLDSVRNLCVCAGNDWYRVYLIRLLCSRRAWSSSRTF
;
A
#
# COMPACT_ATOMS: atom_id res chain seq x y z
N MET A 1 -12.57 -17.00 41.92
CA MET A 1 -13.16 -17.61 40.72
C MET A 1 -12.87 -16.81 39.46
N LEU A 2 -12.85 -15.47 39.48
CA LEU A 2 -12.52 -14.68 38.31
C LEU A 2 -11.01 -14.54 38.10
N ARG A 3 -10.56 -14.58 36.84
CA ARG A 3 -9.19 -14.26 36.43
C ARG A 3 -9.24 -13.24 35.28
N ASP A 4 -8.37 -12.25 35.34
CA ASP A 4 -8.20 -11.25 34.28
C ASP A 4 -7.10 -11.68 33.30
N GLN A 5 -7.19 -11.20 32.07
CA GLN A 5 -6.13 -11.41 31.06
C GLN A 5 -4.82 -10.69 31.42
N ALA A 6 -4.92 -9.53 32.09
CA ALA A 6 -3.77 -8.81 32.62
C ALA A 6 -3.45 -9.31 34.05
N GLU A 7 -2.21 -9.72 34.30
CA GLU A 7 -1.79 -10.23 35.60
C GLU A 7 -1.50 -9.07 36.57
N GLY A 8 -2.44 -8.81 37.50
CA GLY A 8 -2.25 -7.74 38.49
C GLY A 8 -3.06 -7.82 39.79
N GLY A 9 -4.08 -8.67 39.90
CA GLY A 9 -4.88 -8.85 41.14
C GLY A 9 -5.73 -7.64 41.60
N ALA A 10 -5.31 -6.41 41.28
CA ALA A 10 -5.94 -5.16 41.68
C ALA A 10 -7.41 -5.05 41.24
N ARG A 11 -7.75 -5.59 40.06
CA ARG A 11 -9.13 -5.56 39.55
C ARG A 11 -10.08 -6.41 40.37
N CYS A 12 -9.63 -7.54 40.92
CA CYS A 12 -10.47 -8.37 41.79
C CYS A 12 -10.89 -7.62 43.06
N THR A 13 -9.97 -6.91 43.71
CA THR A 13 -10.29 -6.07 44.88
C THR A 13 -11.27 -4.97 44.50
N ARG A 14 -11.02 -4.29 43.38
CA ARG A 14 -11.91 -3.23 42.88
C ARG A 14 -13.32 -3.73 42.59
N ARG A 15 -13.48 -4.91 41.99
CA ARG A 15 -14.80 -5.54 41.77
C ARG A 15 -15.55 -5.76 43.08
N VAL A 16 -14.85 -6.23 44.12
CA VAL A 16 -15.48 -6.48 45.42
C VAL A 16 -16.01 -5.17 46.01
N GLU A 17 -15.21 -4.10 45.97
CA GLU A 17 -15.65 -2.77 46.41
C GLU A 17 -16.91 -2.32 45.64
N ILE A 18 -16.87 -2.37 44.31
CA ILE A 18 -17.99 -1.93 43.46
C ILE A 18 -19.25 -2.74 43.76
N LEU A 19 -19.14 -4.07 43.82
CA LEU A 19 -20.29 -4.94 44.06
C LEU A 19 -20.86 -4.76 45.47
N LEU A 20 -20.03 -4.57 46.49
CA LEU A 20 -20.52 -4.28 47.85
C LEU A 20 -21.30 -2.97 47.90
N THR A 21 -20.86 -1.94 47.16
CA THR A 21 -21.61 -0.68 47.03
C THR A 21 -22.93 -0.88 46.28
N LEU A 22 -22.90 -1.55 45.13
CA LEU A 22 -24.09 -1.71 44.27
C LEU A 22 -25.14 -2.69 44.85
N LEU A 23 -24.75 -3.60 45.74
CA LEU A 23 -25.66 -4.57 46.37
C LEU A 23 -26.25 -4.07 47.71
N ALA A 24 -25.85 -2.89 48.19
CA ALA A 24 -26.28 -2.36 49.49
C ALA A 24 -27.68 -1.71 49.49
N ASP A 25 -28.33 -1.55 48.32
CA ASP A 25 -29.68 -0.98 48.17
C ASP A 25 -29.82 0.44 48.78
N ASN A 26 -28.80 1.28 48.54
CA ASN A 26 -28.66 2.61 49.16
C ASN A 26 -29.29 3.74 48.32
N ASP A 27 -29.41 3.53 47.01
CA ASP A 27 -29.89 4.51 46.03
C ASP A 27 -30.66 3.82 44.89
N GLU A 28 -31.28 4.59 44.00
CA GLU A 28 -32.10 4.04 42.91
C GLU A 28 -31.28 3.15 41.95
N THR A 29 -30.04 3.50 41.66
CA THR A 29 -29.16 2.73 40.76
C THR A 29 -28.83 1.36 41.38
N SER A 30 -28.41 1.35 42.64
CA SER A 30 -28.10 0.13 43.41
C SER A 30 -29.34 -0.74 43.65
N ALA A 31 -30.50 -0.13 43.92
CA ALA A 31 -31.78 -0.85 44.02
C ALA A 31 -32.13 -1.57 42.71
N MET A 32 -32.03 -0.86 41.58
CA MET A 32 -32.31 -1.42 40.26
C MET A 32 -31.27 -2.47 39.85
N PHE A 33 -30.00 -2.25 40.17
CA PHE A 33 -28.94 -3.24 39.97
C PHE A 33 -29.22 -4.52 40.75
N LEU A 34 -29.48 -4.42 42.06
CA LEU A 34 -29.75 -5.57 42.92
C LEU A 34 -30.99 -6.35 42.45
N LYS A 35 -32.06 -5.64 42.08
CA LYS A 35 -33.27 -6.26 41.50
C LYS A 35 -32.94 -7.02 40.22
N THR A 36 -32.13 -6.45 39.34
CA THR A 36 -31.76 -7.06 38.06
C THR A 36 -30.83 -8.27 38.26
N VAL A 37 -29.86 -8.18 39.17
CA VAL A 37 -29.01 -9.32 39.57
C VAL A 37 -29.86 -10.48 40.08
N LYS A 38 -30.80 -10.22 41.01
CA LYS A 38 -31.72 -11.26 41.52
C LYS A 38 -32.52 -11.92 40.40
N ARG A 39 -33.07 -11.13 39.47
CA ARG A 39 -33.82 -11.63 38.31
C ARG A 39 -32.95 -12.50 37.40
N ARG A 40 -31.74 -12.06 37.06
CA ARG A 40 -30.81 -12.79 36.19
C ARG A 40 -30.32 -14.09 36.82
N ILE A 41 -30.01 -14.09 38.12
CA ILE A 41 -29.64 -15.31 38.85
C ILE A 41 -30.83 -16.28 38.88
N HIS A 42 -32.04 -15.80 39.14
CA HIS A 42 -33.24 -16.63 39.09
C HIS A 42 -33.43 -17.27 37.71
N TYR A 43 -33.31 -16.50 36.63
CA TYR A 43 -33.38 -17.02 35.25
C TYR A 43 -32.35 -18.14 35.01
N LEU A 44 -31.09 -17.92 35.41
CA LEU A 44 -30.02 -18.92 35.27
C LEU A 44 -30.27 -20.18 36.11
N LEU A 45 -30.79 -20.04 37.33
CA LEU A 45 -31.17 -21.17 38.19
C LEU A 45 -32.30 -21.97 37.57
N VAL A 46 -33.34 -21.32 37.03
CA VAL A 46 -34.45 -21.99 36.34
C VAL A 46 -33.93 -22.76 35.13
N ALA A 47 -33.05 -22.17 34.32
CA ALA A 47 -32.42 -22.85 33.20
C ALA A 47 -31.61 -24.09 33.66
N GLN A 48 -30.82 -23.95 34.73
CA GLN A 48 -30.05 -25.05 35.31
C GLN A 48 -30.94 -26.19 35.85
N ASP A 49 -32.03 -25.84 36.54
CA ASP A 49 -32.94 -26.81 37.14
C ASP A 49 -33.78 -27.56 36.10
N SER A 50 -34.05 -26.94 34.95
CA SER A 50 -34.78 -27.57 33.83
C SER A 50 -34.07 -28.80 33.26
N HIS A 51 -32.73 -28.84 33.36
CA HIS A 51 -31.90 -29.94 32.85
C HIS A 51 -31.59 -31.02 33.90
N THR A 52 -32.07 -30.86 35.15
CA THR A 52 -31.75 -31.77 36.26
C THR A 52 -33.02 -32.45 36.77
N LEU A 53 -33.18 -33.76 36.52
CA LEU A 53 -34.40 -34.54 36.86
C LEU A 53 -34.81 -34.53 38.35
N ALA A 54 -33.97 -34.01 39.25
CA ALA A 54 -34.18 -34.09 40.70
C ALA A 54 -33.83 -32.79 41.45
N SER A 55 -34.08 -31.62 40.85
CA SER A 55 -33.80 -30.29 41.44
C SER A 55 -34.75 -29.90 42.58
N LYS A 56 -36.01 -30.34 42.55
CA LYS A 56 -37.07 -29.86 43.46
C LYS A 56 -36.92 -30.27 44.93
N ASN A 57 -36.20 -31.35 45.24
CA ASN A 57 -36.05 -31.90 46.60
C ASN A 57 -34.64 -31.68 47.19
N TRP A 58 -33.99 -30.56 46.85
CA TRP A 58 -32.60 -30.31 47.26
C TRP A 58 -32.41 -30.27 48.79
N VAL A 59 -33.41 -29.80 49.56
CA VAL A 59 -33.36 -29.80 51.03
C VAL A 59 -33.30 -31.22 51.60
N PHE A 60 -34.11 -32.13 51.06
CA PHE A 60 -34.09 -33.55 51.47
C PHE A 60 -32.75 -34.20 51.13
N LYS A 61 -32.23 -33.93 49.93
CA LYS A 61 -30.90 -34.42 49.52
C LYS A 61 -29.80 -33.92 50.43
N GLU A 62 -29.84 -32.65 50.81
CA GLU A 62 -28.85 -32.07 51.71
C GLU A 62 -28.97 -32.64 53.13
N ALA A 63 -30.19 -32.89 53.60
CA ALA A 63 -30.43 -33.57 54.88
C ALA A 63 -29.91 -35.03 54.89
N SER A 64 -29.86 -35.69 53.73
CA SER A 64 -29.26 -37.03 53.59
C SER A 64 -27.75 -37.01 53.38
N ASN A 65 -27.12 -35.84 53.24
CA ASN A 65 -25.69 -35.70 52.98
C ASN A 65 -24.91 -35.55 54.30
N VAL A 66 -24.44 -36.68 54.85
CA VAL A 66 -23.74 -36.72 56.15
C VAL A 66 -22.48 -35.83 56.15
N ASN A 67 -21.73 -35.79 55.05
CA ASN A 67 -20.51 -34.97 54.96
C ASN A 67 -20.85 -33.47 55.03
N ALA A 68 -21.86 -33.03 54.28
CA ALA A 68 -22.29 -31.63 54.30
C ALA A 68 -22.88 -31.20 55.66
N LEU A 69 -23.56 -32.12 56.37
CA LEU A 69 -24.02 -31.88 57.73
C LEU A 69 -22.85 -31.72 58.71
N GLN A 70 -21.84 -32.59 58.62
CA GLN A 70 -20.64 -32.52 59.45
C GLN A 70 -19.85 -31.23 59.18
N GLU A 71 -19.65 -30.85 57.92
CA GLU A 71 -18.95 -29.62 57.55
C GLU A 71 -19.72 -28.34 57.90
N GLY A 72 -21.06 -28.38 57.89
CA GLY A 72 -21.92 -27.24 58.21
C GLY A 72 -22.15 -27.05 59.71
N GLY A 73 -22.01 -28.10 60.53
CA GLY A 73 -22.22 -28.11 61.98
C GLY A 73 -23.69 -28.03 62.39
N THR A 74 -24.45 -27.06 61.85
CA THR A 74 -25.90 -26.94 62.06
C THR A 74 -26.64 -27.09 60.74
N PHE A 75 -27.87 -27.64 60.78
CA PHE A 75 -28.66 -27.84 59.57
C PHE A 75 -28.92 -26.54 58.79
N LYS A 76 -29.20 -25.42 59.50
CA LYS A 76 -29.36 -24.09 58.86
C LYS A 76 -28.10 -23.67 58.11
N HIS A 77 -26.93 -23.87 58.72
CA HIS A 77 -25.66 -23.52 58.09
C HIS A 77 -25.33 -24.44 56.90
N THR A 78 -25.66 -25.74 56.99
CA THR A 78 -25.53 -26.68 55.87
C THR A 78 -26.40 -26.24 54.68
N LEU A 79 -27.67 -25.90 54.91
CA LEU A 79 -28.55 -25.40 53.85
C LEU A 79 -28.04 -24.08 53.25
N TRP A 80 -27.52 -23.17 54.08
CA TRP A 80 -26.93 -21.92 53.60
C TRP A 80 -25.70 -22.17 52.72
N LYS A 81 -24.77 -23.04 53.15
CA LYS A 81 -23.61 -23.47 52.33
C LYS A 81 -24.09 -24.06 51.00
N ARG A 82 -25.15 -24.85 51.01
CA ARG A 82 -25.69 -25.45 49.78
C ARG A 82 -26.22 -24.41 48.78
N VAL A 83 -26.88 -23.36 49.27
CA VAL A 83 -27.30 -22.20 48.46
C VAL A 83 -26.09 -21.44 47.94
N GLN A 84 -25.07 -21.20 48.78
CA GLN A 84 -23.82 -20.56 48.35
C GLN A 84 -23.14 -21.35 47.23
N VAL A 85 -23.07 -22.68 47.32
CA VAL A 85 -22.49 -23.55 46.29
C VAL A 85 -23.28 -23.46 44.96
N ALA A 86 -24.61 -23.30 45.02
CA ALA A 86 -25.43 -23.15 43.81
C ALA A 86 -25.27 -21.76 43.16
N VAL A 87 -25.26 -20.70 43.96
CA VAL A 87 -25.33 -19.32 43.45
C VAL A 87 -23.95 -18.75 43.10
N THR A 88 -22.90 -19.08 43.87
CA THR A 88 -21.54 -18.56 43.67
C THR A 88 -21.01 -18.71 42.23
N PRO A 89 -21.10 -19.88 41.56
CA PRO A 89 -20.60 -20.01 40.19
C PRO A 89 -21.43 -19.19 39.18
N LEU A 90 -22.75 -19.07 39.39
CA LEU A 90 -23.62 -18.26 38.53
C LEU A 90 -23.33 -16.77 38.69
N LEU A 91 -23.13 -16.31 39.93
CA LEU A 91 -22.74 -14.93 40.22
C LEU A 91 -21.35 -14.63 39.63
N ALA A 92 -20.39 -15.54 39.76
CA ALA A 92 -19.08 -15.37 39.12
C ALA A 92 -19.21 -15.27 37.60
N ARG A 93 -20.03 -16.13 36.97
CA ARG A 93 -20.27 -16.08 35.52
C ARG A 93 -20.93 -14.77 35.10
N LEU A 94 -21.92 -14.33 35.85
CA LEU A 94 -22.58 -13.05 35.65
C LEU A 94 -21.56 -11.90 35.68
N VAL A 95 -20.78 -11.79 36.77
CA VAL A 95 -19.75 -10.74 36.92
C VAL A 95 -18.70 -10.81 35.81
N SER A 96 -18.35 -12.00 35.31
CA SER A 96 -17.39 -12.16 34.19
C SER A 96 -17.87 -11.56 32.87
N VAL A 97 -19.18 -11.40 32.69
CA VAL A 97 -19.78 -10.71 31.54
C VAL A 97 -19.96 -9.22 31.85
N LEU A 98 -20.42 -8.90 33.06
CA LEU A 98 -20.71 -7.52 33.47
C LEU A 98 -19.47 -6.64 33.59
N ASP A 99 -18.32 -7.22 33.95
CA ASP A 99 -17.10 -6.46 34.18
C ASP A 99 -16.05 -6.60 33.05
N ARG A 100 -16.46 -7.06 31.87
CA ARG A 100 -15.59 -7.02 30.68
C ARG A 100 -15.18 -5.57 30.43
N ASP A 101 -13.91 -5.34 30.15
CA ASP A 101 -13.37 -4.00 29.87
C ASP A 101 -13.72 -2.96 30.97
N CYS A 102 -13.71 -3.41 32.23
CA CYS A 102 -13.99 -2.62 33.43
C CYS A 102 -15.38 -1.95 33.47
N ASN A 103 -16.38 -2.51 32.77
CA ASN A 103 -17.67 -1.85 32.57
C ASN A 103 -18.45 -1.52 33.85
N LEU A 104 -18.21 -2.23 34.98
CA LEU A 104 -18.88 -1.93 36.25
C LEU A 104 -18.50 -0.56 36.83
N ASP A 105 -17.35 0.01 36.46
CA ASP A 105 -16.94 1.34 36.95
C ASP A 105 -17.92 2.43 36.50
N LEU A 106 -18.58 2.26 35.34
CA LEU A 106 -19.54 3.22 34.79
C LEU A 106 -20.73 3.51 35.72
N LEU A 107 -21.10 2.55 36.58
CA LEU A 107 -22.19 2.72 37.52
C LEU A 107 -21.82 3.61 38.72
N LEU A 108 -20.54 3.63 39.10
CA LEU A 108 -20.04 4.41 40.24
C LEU A 108 -19.25 5.67 39.82
N ASP A 109 -18.89 5.78 38.55
CA ASP A 109 -18.19 6.93 38.00
C ASP A 109 -19.04 8.21 38.06
N CYS A 110 -18.45 9.28 38.59
CA CYS A 110 -19.09 10.59 38.70
C CYS A 110 -19.16 11.33 37.36
N LYS A 111 -18.33 10.95 36.37
CA LYS A 111 -18.40 11.47 34.99
C LYS A 111 -19.49 10.78 34.17
N SER A 112 -20.05 9.68 34.67
CA SER A 112 -21.13 8.96 34.01
C SER A 112 -22.48 9.51 34.44
N GLY A 113 -23.15 10.19 33.51
CA GLY A 113 -24.48 10.76 33.75
C GLY A 113 -25.55 9.69 33.94
N GLU A 114 -26.71 10.10 34.48
CA GLU A 114 -27.83 9.19 34.77
C GLU A 114 -28.31 8.42 33.53
N SER A 115 -28.27 9.04 32.35
CA SER A 115 -28.65 8.40 31.10
C SER A 115 -27.73 7.24 30.71
N VAL A 116 -26.44 7.33 31.01
CA VAL A 116 -25.46 6.27 30.76
C VAL A 116 -25.68 5.11 31.73
N LYS A 117 -25.89 5.40 33.02
CA LYS A 117 -26.18 4.39 34.04
C LYS A 117 -27.50 3.68 33.77
N LYS A 118 -28.52 4.42 33.34
CA LYS A 118 -29.80 3.89 32.91
C LYS A 118 -29.65 2.95 31.70
N LEU A 119 -28.91 3.36 30.67
CA LEU A 119 -28.64 2.50 29.52
C LEU A 119 -27.90 1.22 29.94
N TRP A 120 -26.93 1.32 30.84
CA TRP A 120 -26.24 0.16 31.40
C TRP A 120 -27.22 -0.82 32.05
N LEU A 121 -28.11 -0.31 32.91
CA LEU A 121 -29.13 -1.12 33.59
C LEU A 121 -30.17 -1.69 32.62
N ASP A 122 -30.58 -0.95 31.59
CA ASP A 122 -31.53 -1.39 30.56
C ASP A 122 -30.93 -2.54 29.72
N MET A 123 -29.67 -2.40 29.28
CA MET A 123 -28.94 -3.46 28.58
C MET A 123 -28.74 -4.69 29.48
N PHE A 124 -28.31 -4.47 30.73
CA PHE A 124 -28.21 -5.55 31.71
C PHE A 124 -29.57 -6.20 32.01
N GLY A 125 -30.65 -5.45 31.89
CA GLY A 125 -31.99 -5.94 32.09
C GLY A 125 -32.47 -6.90 31.00
N ASP A 126 -32.05 -6.69 29.75
CA ASP A 126 -32.60 -7.37 28.57
C ASP A 126 -31.84 -8.66 28.24
N GLU A 127 -32.53 -9.80 28.35
CA GLU A 127 -31.97 -11.14 28.13
C GLU A 127 -31.54 -11.39 26.69
N SER A 128 -32.14 -10.70 25.72
CA SER A 128 -31.77 -10.79 24.31
C SER A 128 -30.54 -9.96 23.94
N LEU A 129 -30.27 -8.89 24.72
CA LEU A 129 -29.12 -8.02 24.47
C LEU A 129 -27.85 -8.54 25.15
N LEU A 130 -27.97 -9.00 26.39
CA LEU A 130 -26.86 -9.56 27.15
C LEU A 130 -27.17 -10.98 27.58
N GLU A 131 -26.71 -11.91 26.77
CA GLU A 131 -26.72 -13.34 27.07
C GLU A 131 -25.60 -13.69 28.04
N ILE A 132 -25.92 -14.51 29.04
CA ILE A 132 -24.95 -15.01 30.02
C ILE A 132 -24.72 -16.48 29.67
N PRO A 133 -23.56 -16.84 29.07
CA PRO A 133 -23.32 -18.19 28.59
C PRO A 133 -23.30 -19.20 29.74
N TYR A 134 -24.21 -20.17 29.67
CA TYR A 134 -24.30 -21.30 30.59
C TYR A 134 -23.25 -22.37 30.22
N ALA A 135 -22.38 -22.71 31.17
CA ALA A 135 -21.49 -23.86 31.06
C ALA A 135 -21.91 -24.91 32.09
N ARG A 136 -22.04 -26.18 31.68
CA ARG A 136 -22.31 -27.26 32.63
C ARG A 136 -21.14 -27.32 33.63
N PRO A 137 -21.41 -27.34 34.95
CA PRO A 137 -20.36 -27.57 35.92
C PRO A 137 -19.80 -28.99 35.71
N ASN A 138 -18.52 -29.10 35.39
CA ASN A 138 -17.83 -30.38 35.50
C ASN A 138 -17.66 -30.66 36.98
N TYR A 139 -18.25 -31.75 37.48
CA TYR A 139 -18.16 -32.19 38.88
C TYR A 139 -16.76 -32.77 39.23
N GLY A 140 -15.69 -32.25 38.61
CA GLY A 140 -14.30 -32.54 38.96
C GLY A 140 -13.76 -31.44 39.89
N THR A 141 -12.99 -31.85 40.90
CA THR A 141 -12.61 -31.16 42.14
C THR A 141 -11.78 -29.87 42.02
N GLU A 142 -11.75 -29.20 40.87
CA GLU A 142 -11.05 -27.93 40.69
C GLU A 142 -12.05 -26.77 40.59
N SER A 143 -11.88 -25.75 41.44
CA SER A 143 -12.63 -24.50 41.36
C SER A 143 -12.45 -23.87 39.97
N GLN A 144 -13.43 -24.03 39.08
CA GLN A 144 -13.36 -23.49 37.73
C GLN A 144 -13.07 -21.99 37.75
N THR A 145 -11.89 -21.60 37.25
CA THR A 145 -11.55 -20.20 37.04
C THR A 145 -12.26 -19.69 35.80
N VAL A 146 -13.03 -18.61 35.94
CA VAL A 146 -13.73 -17.95 34.84
C VAL A 146 -12.89 -16.76 34.38
N LEU A 147 -12.44 -16.81 33.12
CA LEU A 147 -11.69 -15.71 32.50
C LEU A 147 -12.63 -14.55 32.17
N VAL A 148 -12.31 -13.36 32.66
CA VAL A 148 -12.93 -12.10 32.25
C VAL A 148 -12.21 -11.63 30.99
N HIS A 149 -12.94 -11.57 29.88
CA HIS A 149 -12.38 -11.17 28.59
C HIS A 149 -12.24 -9.65 28.52
N SER A 150 -11.19 -9.20 27.84
CA SER A 150 -10.99 -7.79 27.50
C SER A 150 -10.77 -7.65 26.00
N HIS A 151 -11.46 -6.69 25.39
CA HIS A 151 -11.35 -6.32 23.98
C HIS A 151 -10.48 -5.08 23.80
N ILE A 152 -10.35 -4.26 24.83
CA ILE A 152 -9.54 -3.05 24.83
C ILE A 152 -8.16 -3.36 25.43
N GLN A 153 -7.12 -3.34 24.61
CA GLN A 153 -5.73 -3.54 25.06
C GLN A 153 -5.10 -2.22 25.52
N THR A 154 -5.66 -1.54 26.50
CA THR A 154 -5.07 -0.30 27.04
C THR A 154 -4.04 -0.61 28.13
N GLY A 155 -2.79 -0.18 27.94
CA GLY A 155 -1.74 -0.26 28.95
C GLY A 155 -1.94 0.66 30.17
N HIS A 156 -3.00 1.48 30.16
CA HIS A 156 -3.23 2.56 31.14
C HIS A 156 -4.44 2.34 32.06
N GLY A 157 -5.05 1.16 32.07
CA GLY A 157 -6.16 0.85 33.00
C GLY A 157 -7.46 1.62 32.72
N VAL A 158 -7.61 2.18 31.52
CA VAL A 158 -8.83 2.86 31.07
C VAL A 158 -9.79 1.82 30.51
N GLY A 159 -10.93 1.63 31.18
CA GLY A 159 -12.04 0.77 30.74
C GLY A 159 -12.90 1.40 29.65
N CYS A 160 -13.94 0.69 29.21
CA CYS A 160 -14.94 1.24 28.30
C CYS A 160 -15.60 2.49 28.86
N ALA A 161 -15.80 3.51 28.02
CA ALA A 161 -16.58 4.71 28.33
C ALA A 161 -18.08 4.51 28.10
N MET A 162 -18.47 3.60 27.22
CA MET A 162 -19.85 3.25 26.86
C MET A 162 -20.26 1.91 27.51
N PRO A 163 -21.53 1.75 27.95
CA PRO A 163 -22.02 0.48 28.46
C PRO A 163 -21.89 -0.63 27.42
N PHE A 164 -21.22 -1.72 27.79
CA PHE A 164 -21.04 -2.93 26.99
C PHE A 164 -20.62 -2.69 25.52
N SER A 165 -19.63 -1.84 25.28
CA SER A 165 -19.19 -1.45 23.93
C SER A 165 -18.85 -2.63 23.02
N TRP A 166 -18.26 -3.69 23.57
CA TRP A 166 -18.00 -4.94 22.84
C TRP A 166 -19.29 -5.56 22.30
N ARG A 167 -20.37 -5.55 23.08
CA ARG A 167 -21.67 -6.11 22.67
C ARG A 167 -22.35 -5.22 21.64
N VAL A 168 -22.25 -3.90 21.80
CA VAL A 168 -22.74 -2.93 20.79
C VAL A 168 -22.05 -3.19 19.45
N ARG A 169 -20.73 -3.40 19.46
CA ARG A 169 -19.95 -3.72 18.26
C ARG A 169 -20.40 -5.03 17.61
N GLU A 170 -20.47 -6.12 18.38
CA GLU A 170 -20.94 -7.42 17.88
C GLU A 170 -22.33 -7.30 17.23
N HIS A 171 -23.25 -6.58 17.88
CA HIS A 171 -24.60 -6.37 17.36
C HIS A 171 -24.62 -5.56 16.06
N LEU A 172 -23.77 -4.53 15.94
CA LEU A 172 -23.65 -3.77 14.69
C LEU A 172 -23.04 -4.62 13.57
N GLU A 173 -22.09 -5.48 13.87
CA GLU A 173 -21.49 -6.44 12.91
C GLU A 173 -22.53 -7.50 12.48
N GLU A 174 -23.35 -8.01 13.40
CA GLU A 174 -24.49 -8.90 13.11
C GLU A 174 -25.52 -8.22 12.18
N VAL A 175 -25.87 -6.95 12.43
CA VAL A 175 -26.78 -6.20 11.54
C VAL A 175 -26.12 -5.95 10.18
N TRP A 176 -24.83 -5.63 10.15
CA TRP A 176 -24.10 -5.37 8.91
C TRP A 176 -24.03 -6.61 8.02
N THR A 177 -23.71 -7.78 8.59
CA THR A 177 -23.70 -9.05 7.86
C THR A 177 -25.08 -9.40 7.31
N GLN A 178 -26.17 -9.16 8.06
CA GLN A 178 -27.55 -9.34 7.55
C GLN A 178 -27.88 -8.45 6.35
N VAL A 179 -27.34 -7.22 6.30
CA VAL A 179 -27.54 -6.30 5.17
C VAL A 179 -26.76 -6.77 3.94
N GLN A 180 -25.53 -7.26 4.11
CA GLN A 180 -24.69 -7.74 3.02
C GLN A 180 -25.26 -8.96 2.29
N HIS A 181 -26.06 -9.79 2.96
CA HIS A 181 -26.74 -10.93 2.35
C HIS A 181 -27.99 -10.56 1.53
N ARG A 182 -28.37 -9.28 1.47
CA ARG A 182 -29.52 -8.80 0.70
C ARG A 182 -29.05 -8.10 -0.58
N ASP A 183 -29.82 -8.26 -1.65
CA ASP A 183 -29.52 -7.65 -2.95
C ASP A 183 -29.55 -6.10 -2.91
N ASP A 184 -30.33 -5.51 -1.99
CA ASP A 184 -30.45 -4.06 -1.76
C ASP A 184 -29.65 -3.59 -0.53
N HIS A 185 -28.33 -3.74 -0.58
CA HIS A 185 -27.43 -3.33 0.50
C HIS A 185 -27.18 -1.80 0.43
N SER A 186 -27.75 -1.05 1.38
CA SER A 186 -27.55 0.39 1.48
C SER A 186 -27.41 0.86 2.93
N GLN A 187 -26.80 2.04 3.13
CA GLN A 187 -26.70 2.67 4.46
C GLN A 187 -28.08 2.90 5.09
N GLN A 188 -29.07 3.29 4.27
CA GLN A 188 -30.45 3.49 4.72
C GLN A 188 -31.07 2.18 5.22
N LYS A 189 -30.79 1.06 4.54
CA LYS A 189 -31.29 -0.25 4.97
C LYS A 189 -30.67 -0.71 6.28
N PHE A 190 -29.38 -0.45 6.47
CA PHE A 190 -28.70 -0.70 7.74
C PHE A 190 -29.37 0.06 8.89
N GLU A 191 -29.62 1.36 8.72
CA GLU A 191 -30.31 2.15 9.74
C GLU A 191 -31.73 1.64 10.04
N GLU A 192 -32.48 1.24 9.00
CA GLU A 192 -33.84 0.72 9.15
C GLU A 192 -33.86 -0.57 9.98
N ILE A 193 -32.94 -1.50 9.70
CA ILE A 193 -32.84 -2.77 10.44
C ILE A 193 -32.37 -2.50 11.87
N PHE A 194 -31.33 -1.68 12.04
CA PHE A 194 -30.80 -1.35 13.35
C PHE A 194 -31.88 -0.76 14.27
N ARG A 195 -32.69 0.20 13.79
CA ARG A 195 -33.78 0.82 14.55
C ARG A 195 -34.84 -0.18 15.03
N LYS A 196 -35.02 -1.31 14.34
CA LYS A 196 -35.97 -2.36 14.74
C LYS A 196 -35.45 -3.25 15.86
N THR A 197 -34.13 -3.32 16.05
CA THR A 197 -33.50 -4.15 17.08
C THR A 197 -33.74 -3.62 18.50
N ALA A 198 -33.64 -4.48 19.52
CA ALA A 198 -33.81 -4.06 20.92
C ALA A 198 -32.83 -2.93 21.31
N LEU A 199 -31.56 -3.03 20.89
CA LEU A 199 -30.55 -1.99 21.15
C LEU A 199 -30.89 -0.68 20.42
N GLY A 200 -31.30 -0.77 19.15
CA GLY A 200 -31.71 0.41 18.38
C GLY A 200 -32.94 1.09 18.98
N GLN A 201 -33.89 0.34 19.52
CA GLN A 201 -35.05 0.88 20.22
C GLN A 201 -34.66 1.55 21.55
N LEU A 202 -33.75 0.97 22.32
CA LEU A 202 -33.24 1.57 23.56
C LEU A 202 -32.55 2.90 23.27
N ILE A 203 -31.65 2.92 22.29
CA ILE A 203 -30.95 4.15 21.90
C ILE A 203 -31.95 5.15 21.35
N SER A 204 -32.90 4.77 20.49
CA SER A 204 -33.89 5.69 19.90
C SER A 204 -34.77 6.42 20.93
N ARG A 205 -34.93 5.87 22.15
CA ARG A 205 -35.73 6.49 23.22
C ARG A 205 -35.00 7.61 23.96
N THR A 206 -33.67 7.71 23.84
CA THR A 206 -32.92 8.77 24.52
C THR A 206 -32.99 10.09 23.78
N ASP A 207 -32.80 11.19 24.50
CA ASP A 207 -32.80 12.53 23.89
C ASP A 207 -31.54 12.81 23.05
N ARG A 208 -31.58 13.89 22.27
CA ARG A 208 -30.50 14.25 21.34
C ARG A 208 -29.16 14.54 22.03
N LYS A 209 -29.16 15.05 23.27
CA LYS A 209 -27.92 15.32 24.00
C LYS A 209 -27.28 14.01 24.43
N THR A 210 -28.08 13.10 24.98
CA THR A 210 -27.66 11.74 25.33
C THR A 210 -27.15 11.00 24.09
N HIS A 211 -27.82 11.07 22.94
CA HIS A 211 -27.34 10.46 21.70
C HIS A 211 -25.92 10.90 21.32
N LYS A 212 -25.63 12.20 21.42
CA LYS A 212 -24.30 12.73 21.11
C LYS A 212 -23.24 12.23 22.09
N GLU A 213 -23.57 12.18 23.37
CA GLU A 213 -22.67 11.66 24.40
C GLU A 213 -22.38 10.17 24.19
N LEU A 214 -23.41 9.35 23.96
CA LEU A 214 -23.26 7.93 23.68
C LEU A 214 -22.45 7.69 22.40
N PHE A 215 -22.68 8.48 21.35
CA PHE A 215 -21.90 8.40 20.12
C PHE A 215 -20.41 8.69 20.37
N GLN A 216 -20.08 9.74 21.13
CA GLN A 216 -18.69 10.08 21.45
C GLN A 216 -18.01 8.99 22.29
N ARG A 217 -18.69 8.50 23.34
CA ARG A 217 -18.19 7.41 24.19
C ARG A 217 -17.98 6.13 23.37
N TYR A 218 -18.94 5.77 22.52
CA TYR A 218 -18.84 4.59 21.68
C TYR A 218 -17.75 4.73 20.61
N LEU A 219 -17.56 5.91 20.01
CA LEU A 219 -16.50 6.14 19.03
C LEU A 219 -15.11 5.92 19.65
N GLN A 220 -14.90 6.44 20.86
CA GLN A 220 -13.66 6.23 21.61
C GLN A 220 -13.38 4.74 21.87
N ASP A 221 -14.40 4.02 22.34
CA ASP A 221 -14.30 2.58 22.61
C ASP A 221 -14.13 1.77 21.32
N PHE A 222 -14.83 2.13 20.24
CA PHE A 222 -14.76 1.46 18.94
C PHE A 222 -13.35 1.51 18.37
N VAL A 223 -12.71 2.68 18.37
CA VAL A 223 -11.32 2.82 17.92
C VAL A 223 -10.39 1.99 18.81
N SER A 224 -10.59 2.01 20.13
CA SER A 224 -9.77 1.26 21.08
C SER A 224 -9.91 -0.27 20.95
N MET A 225 -11.07 -0.75 20.49
CA MET A 225 -11.30 -2.18 20.20
C MET A 225 -10.87 -2.56 18.77
N ALA A 226 -10.86 -1.63 17.82
CA ALA A 226 -10.53 -1.89 16.41
C ALA A 226 -9.05 -1.69 16.09
N MET A 227 -8.37 -0.81 16.84
CA MET A 227 -6.99 -0.40 16.62
C MET A 227 -6.20 -0.49 17.92
N LYS A 228 -4.91 -0.79 17.80
CA LYS A 228 -4.00 -0.74 18.95
C LYS A 228 -3.54 0.71 19.13
N VAL A 229 -4.11 1.39 20.10
CA VAL A 229 -3.78 2.78 20.44
C VAL A 229 -2.81 2.80 21.62
N THR A 230 -1.71 3.53 21.49
CA THR A 230 -0.63 3.58 22.48
C THR A 230 -0.73 4.79 23.42
N SER A 231 -1.47 5.84 23.06
CA SER A 231 -1.70 7.01 23.91
C SER A 231 -3.07 7.68 23.66
N GLU A 232 -3.54 8.49 24.61
CA GLU A 232 -4.77 9.29 24.44
C GLU A 232 -4.62 10.35 23.34
N ASP A 233 -3.42 10.90 23.15
CA ASP A 233 -3.12 11.84 22.08
C ASP A 233 -3.21 11.16 20.70
N GLU A 234 -2.72 9.92 20.56
CA GLU A 234 -2.82 9.15 19.31
C GLU A 234 -4.28 8.91 18.93
N LEU A 235 -5.17 8.69 19.90
CA LEU A 235 -6.60 8.53 19.69
C LEU A 235 -7.26 9.79 19.07
N GLN A 236 -6.69 10.97 19.34
CA GLN A 236 -7.22 12.26 18.89
C GLN A 236 -6.61 12.77 17.57
N VAL A 237 -5.51 12.19 17.08
CA VAL A 237 -4.63 12.78 16.03
C VAL A 237 -4.66 12.04 14.69
N LEU A 238 -5.55 11.07 14.48
CA LEU A 238 -5.63 10.33 13.20
C LEU A 238 -6.38 11.09 12.10
N ASP A 239 -5.87 12.24 11.66
CA ASP A 239 -6.43 13.00 10.54
C ASP A 239 -5.38 13.48 9.52
N VAL A 240 -5.84 14.13 8.45
CA VAL A 240 -4.97 14.65 7.38
C VAL A 240 -4.00 15.73 7.87
N LEU A 241 -4.23 16.35 9.03
CA LEU A 241 -3.32 17.33 9.61
C LEU A 241 -2.09 16.67 10.20
N ALA A 242 -2.17 15.41 10.67
CA ALA A 242 -0.98 14.65 11.03
C ALA A 242 -0.02 14.51 9.83
N ALA A 243 -0.57 14.30 8.62
CA ALA A 243 0.25 14.26 7.40
C ALA A 243 0.91 15.62 7.08
N VAL A 244 0.22 16.74 7.34
CA VAL A 244 0.80 18.07 7.23
C VAL A 244 1.97 18.23 8.19
N ALA A 245 1.75 17.92 9.48
CA ALA A 245 2.78 18.02 10.50
C ALA A 245 4.00 17.12 10.18
N CYS A 246 3.77 15.91 9.68
CA CYS A 246 4.85 15.03 9.23
C CYS A 246 5.66 15.65 8.10
N VAL A 247 5.00 16.26 7.10
CA VAL A 247 5.70 16.93 5.98
C VAL A 247 6.47 18.16 6.47
N GLU A 248 5.89 18.97 7.35
CA GLU A 248 6.55 20.14 7.94
C GLU A 248 7.77 19.75 8.80
N GLN A 249 7.69 18.64 9.55
CA GLN A 249 8.83 18.11 10.31
C GLN A 249 9.96 17.59 9.43
N LEU A 250 9.65 17.19 8.20
CA LEU A 250 10.65 16.72 7.23
C LEU A 250 11.34 17.87 6.47
N GLU A 251 11.00 19.13 6.75
CA GLU A 251 11.71 20.26 6.15
C GLU A 251 13.20 20.22 6.50
N PRO A 252 14.10 20.40 5.52
CA PRO A 252 15.53 20.24 5.73
C PRO A 252 16.08 21.38 6.60
N GLN A 253 16.46 21.06 7.84
CA GLN A 253 17.13 21.96 8.78
C GLN A 253 18.47 21.35 9.22
N TRP A 254 19.40 21.19 8.27
CA TRP A 254 20.65 20.48 8.52
C TRP A 254 21.79 21.41 8.93
N GLN A 255 22.60 20.94 9.88
CA GLN A 255 23.82 21.58 10.39
C GLN A 255 25.02 20.62 10.35
N SER A 256 24.82 19.30 10.13
CA SER A 256 25.91 18.31 10.05
C SER A 256 25.57 17.08 9.19
N ASP A 257 26.58 16.35 8.74
CA ASP A 257 26.43 15.19 7.85
C ASP A 257 25.67 14.02 8.48
N ALA A 258 25.83 13.79 9.80
CA ALA A 258 25.07 12.76 10.52
C ALA A 258 23.55 13.02 10.47
N GLN A 259 23.14 14.29 10.36
CA GLN A 259 21.74 14.66 10.24
C GLN A 259 21.20 14.35 8.84
N HIS A 260 22.01 14.36 7.77
CA HIS A 260 21.57 14.02 6.41
C HIS A 260 21.09 12.56 6.33
N LEU A 261 21.86 11.62 6.90
CA LEU A 261 21.51 10.21 6.91
C LEU A 261 20.31 9.91 7.81
N ALA A 262 20.26 10.54 8.99
CA ALA A 262 19.12 10.40 9.90
C ALA A 262 17.82 10.93 9.27
N TRP A 263 17.89 12.10 8.62
CA TRP A 263 16.79 12.68 7.88
C TRP A 263 16.33 11.77 6.73
N LEU A 264 17.25 11.23 5.93
CA LEU A 264 16.88 10.31 4.84
C LEU A 264 16.16 9.06 5.37
N ARG A 265 16.62 8.49 6.49
CA ARG A 265 15.95 7.35 7.14
C ARG A 265 14.53 7.70 7.58
N GLN A 266 14.32 8.91 8.11
CA GLN A 266 12.99 9.40 8.51
C GLN A 266 12.08 9.63 7.30
N VAL A 267 12.60 10.17 6.20
CA VAL A 267 11.84 10.30 4.93
C VAL A 267 11.42 8.92 4.43
N LYS A 268 12.33 7.93 4.43
CA LYS A 268 12.03 6.57 3.97
C LYS A 268 11.02 5.85 4.88
N SER A 269 11.05 6.06 6.20
CA SER A 269 10.07 5.46 7.12
C SER A 269 8.66 6.01 6.91
N LEU A 270 8.54 7.30 6.56
CA LEU A 270 7.26 7.96 6.28
C LEU A 270 6.82 7.85 4.81
N GLN A 271 7.63 7.22 3.94
CA GLN A 271 7.36 7.14 2.51
C GLN A 271 6.03 6.45 2.21
N VAL A 272 5.82 5.22 2.68
CA VAL A 272 4.60 4.45 2.39
C VAL A 272 3.33 5.17 2.88
N PRO A 273 3.20 5.59 4.15
CA PRO A 273 1.97 6.23 4.62
C PRO A 273 1.65 7.55 3.90
N LEU A 274 2.65 8.42 3.68
CA LEU A 274 2.44 9.67 2.96
C LEU A 274 2.12 9.45 1.47
N GLN A 275 2.75 8.46 0.83
CA GLN A 275 2.44 8.10 -0.54
C GLN A 275 1.01 7.56 -0.69
N LEU A 276 0.52 6.77 0.28
CA LEU A 276 -0.86 6.30 0.29
C LEU A 276 -1.85 7.46 0.42
N ILE A 277 -1.64 8.38 1.37
CA ILE A 277 -2.47 9.58 1.54
C ILE A 277 -2.49 10.41 0.24
N CYS A 278 -1.33 10.61 -0.37
CA CYS A 278 -1.22 11.35 -1.63
C CYS A 278 -1.90 10.62 -2.81
N ALA A 279 -1.90 9.29 -2.83
CA ALA A 279 -2.46 8.48 -3.92
C ALA A 279 -3.98 8.32 -3.85
N GLN A 280 -4.61 8.51 -2.69
CA GLN A 280 -6.06 8.40 -2.58
C GLN A 280 -6.75 9.39 -3.52
N LEU A 281 -7.68 8.88 -4.33
CA LEU A 281 -8.61 9.74 -5.07
C LEU A 281 -9.40 10.52 -4.02
N VAL A 282 -9.30 11.85 -4.07
CA VAL A 282 -10.00 12.71 -3.11
C VAL A 282 -11.49 12.56 -3.40
N PRO A 283 -12.26 11.90 -2.51
CA PRO A 283 -13.66 11.61 -2.81
C PRO A 283 -14.46 12.90 -2.96
N GLU A 284 -15.47 12.89 -3.83
CA GLU A 284 -16.29 14.09 -4.11
C GLU A 284 -16.98 14.64 -2.85
N HIS A 285 -17.23 13.79 -1.84
CA HIS A 285 -17.85 14.16 -0.58
C HIS A 285 -16.93 14.96 0.36
N TRP A 286 -15.64 15.13 0.03
CA TRP A 286 -14.72 15.91 0.86
C TRP A 286 -14.91 17.41 0.67
N GLY A 287 -15.10 18.12 1.77
CA GLY A 287 -15.19 19.59 1.79
C GLY A 287 -13.92 20.26 1.25
N GLN A 288 -14.05 21.49 0.74
CA GLN A 288 -12.96 22.24 0.11
C GLN A 288 -11.70 22.34 0.98
N ARG A 289 -11.86 22.50 2.31
CA ARG A 289 -10.74 22.58 3.26
C ARG A 289 -9.87 21.32 3.24
N SER A 290 -10.47 20.13 3.34
CA SER A 290 -9.71 18.87 3.33
C SER A 290 -9.02 18.64 1.99
N ARG A 291 -9.63 19.06 0.88
CA ARG A 291 -9.00 18.99 -0.46
C ARG A 291 -7.79 19.93 -0.57
N ALA A 292 -7.90 21.15 -0.04
CA ALA A 292 -6.79 22.10 0.01
C ALA A 292 -5.63 21.54 0.85
N VAL A 293 -5.93 20.96 2.02
CA VAL A 293 -4.93 20.33 2.89
C VAL A 293 -4.22 19.17 2.20
N ILE A 294 -4.94 18.26 1.54
CA ILE A 294 -4.31 17.19 0.72
C ILE A 294 -3.43 17.79 -0.37
N GLY A 295 -3.87 18.87 -1.02
CA GLY A 295 -3.05 19.59 -2.00
C GLY A 295 -1.72 20.05 -1.42
N CYS A 296 -1.74 20.66 -0.22
CA CYS A 296 -0.54 21.06 0.50
C CYS A 296 0.36 19.85 0.85
N VAL A 297 -0.21 18.77 1.38
CA VAL A 297 0.53 17.54 1.70
C VAL A 297 1.18 16.95 0.46
N ARG A 298 0.46 16.86 -0.66
CA ARG A 298 0.99 16.37 -1.94
C ARG A 298 2.16 17.24 -2.42
N ASN A 299 2.00 18.56 -2.37
CA ASN A 299 3.04 19.47 -2.81
C ASN A 299 4.29 19.38 -1.92
N GLY A 300 4.11 19.40 -0.60
CA GLY A 300 5.22 19.29 0.34
C GLY A 300 5.91 17.92 0.25
N TRP A 301 5.15 16.83 0.22
CA TRP A 301 5.72 15.48 0.10
C TRP A 301 6.47 15.26 -1.22
N ASN A 302 5.91 15.67 -2.36
CA ASN A 302 6.62 15.55 -3.65
C ASN A 302 7.94 16.33 -3.63
N ARG A 303 7.96 17.52 -3.03
CA ARG A 303 9.20 18.29 -2.85
C ARG A 303 10.20 17.56 -1.96
N ILE A 304 9.79 17.10 -0.77
CA ILE A 304 10.66 16.35 0.16
C ILE A 304 11.20 15.08 -0.50
N PHE A 305 10.37 14.36 -1.25
CA PHE A 305 10.78 13.15 -1.95
C PHE A 305 11.86 13.43 -3.01
N VAL A 306 11.69 14.48 -3.83
CA VAL A 306 12.71 14.89 -4.81
C VAL A 306 14.02 15.32 -4.15
N LEU A 307 13.93 16.06 -3.03
CA LEU A 307 15.09 16.39 -2.22
C LEU A 307 15.79 15.14 -1.67
N SER A 308 15.02 14.14 -1.25
CA SER A 308 15.58 12.89 -0.71
C SER A 308 16.36 12.11 -1.76
N LEU A 309 15.87 12.08 -3.01
CA LEU A 309 16.60 11.50 -4.14
C LEU A 309 17.91 12.26 -4.40
N PHE A 310 17.87 13.59 -4.34
CA PHE A 310 19.05 14.43 -4.53
C PHE A 310 20.11 14.16 -3.45
N VAL A 311 19.69 14.11 -2.18
CA VAL A 311 20.57 13.81 -1.03
C VAL A 311 21.15 12.40 -1.14
N GLU A 312 20.32 11.40 -1.43
CA GLU A 312 20.73 10.01 -1.55
C GLU A 312 21.77 9.81 -2.65
N HIS A 313 21.52 10.36 -3.84
CA HIS A 313 22.39 10.12 -5.00
C HIS A 313 23.62 11.04 -5.03
N LEU A 314 23.51 12.30 -4.60
CA LEU A 314 24.57 13.30 -4.80
C LEU A 314 25.32 13.66 -3.52
N LEU A 315 24.64 13.75 -2.36
CA LEU A 315 25.31 14.07 -1.08
C LEU A 315 25.90 12.82 -0.42
N LEU A 316 25.12 11.75 -0.29
CA LEU A 316 25.56 10.51 0.36
C LEU A 316 26.23 9.52 -0.60
N GLY A 317 25.99 9.66 -1.90
CA GLY A 317 26.53 8.75 -2.91
C GLY A 317 28.03 8.94 -3.20
N VAL A 318 28.67 10.00 -2.70
CA VAL A 318 30.08 10.32 -2.97
C VAL A 318 30.96 9.91 -1.78
N GLU A 319 31.81 8.91 -1.98
CA GLU A 319 32.65 8.32 -0.91
C GLU A 319 33.85 9.20 -0.48
N SER A 320 34.20 10.25 -1.24
CA SER A 320 35.32 11.16 -0.94
C SER A 320 35.05 12.55 -1.51
N VAL A 321 34.35 13.39 -0.75
CA VAL A 321 34.00 14.77 -1.13
C VAL A 321 34.94 15.73 -0.41
N ASP A 322 35.54 16.67 -1.14
CA ASP A 322 36.16 17.86 -0.54
C ASP A 322 35.06 18.73 0.11
N GLU A 323 35.33 19.37 1.24
CA GLU A 323 34.36 20.21 1.96
C GLU A 323 33.68 21.24 1.05
N LYS A 324 34.40 21.74 0.04
CA LYS A 324 33.90 22.67 -0.98
C LYS A 324 32.78 22.08 -1.84
N LEU A 325 32.90 20.82 -2.26
CA LEU A 325 31.89 20.16 -3.09
C LEU A 325 30.67 19.80 -2.24
N THR A 326 30.84 19.42 -0.96
CA THR A 326 29.72 19.23 -0.02
C THR A 326 28.93 20.53 0.17
N ALA A 327 29.63 21.65 0.40
CA ALA A 327 28.99 22.96 0.53
C ALA A 327 28.21 23.35 -0.74
N LEU A 328 28.77 23.07 -1.93
CA LEU A 328 28.09 23.28 -3.20
C LEU A 328 26.81 22.46 -3.31
N LEU A 329 26.85 21.17 -2.93
CA LEU A 329 25.70 20.28 -3.01
C LEU A 329 24.60 20.66 -2.04
N LEU A 330 24.96 21.14 -0.85
CA LEU A 330 24.00 21.68 0.12
C LEU A 330 23.29 22.93 -0.43
N ASP A 331 24.03 23.88 -1.03
CA ASP A 331 23.46 25.05 -1.70
C ASP A 331 22.47 24.65 -2.81
N HIS A 332 22.82 23.66 -3.63
CA HIS A 332 21.93 23.16 -4.69
C HIS A 332 20.72 22.40 -4.14
N THR A 333 20.85 21.72 -3.01
CA THR A 333 19.73 21.05 -2.34
C THR A 333 18.72 22.09 -1.83
N LEU A 334 19.18 23.16 -1.20
CA LEU A 334 18.32 24.28 -0.77
C LEU A 334 17.72 25.02 -1.96
N ARG A 335 18.47 25.21 -3.05
CA ARG A 335 17.95 25.79 -4.30
C ARG A 335 16.86 24.91 -4.92
N LEU A 336 17.06 23.59 -4.95
CA LEU A 336 16.05 22.63 -5.42
C LEU A 336 14.77 22.72 -4.59
N GLY A 337 14.90 22.86 -3.26
CA GLY A 337 13.77 23.05 -2.36
C GLY A 337 12.97 24.31 -2.70
N ARG A 338 13.64 25.46 -2.85
CA ARG A 338 13.00 26.73 -3.21
C ARG A 338 12.30 26.69 -4.57
N VAL A 339 12.90 26.04 -5.56
CA VAL A 339 12.31 25.89 -6.90
C VAL A 339 11.00 25.12 -6.86
N LEU A 340 10.91 24.08 -6.01
CA LEU A 340 9.75 23.21 -5.89
C LEU A 340 8.73 23.67 -4.84
N GLU A 341 8.98 24.79 -4.15
CA GLU A 341 8.12 25.27 -3.07
C GLU A 341 6.72 25.64 -3.58
N ARG A 342 6.65 26.36 -4.70
CA ARG A 342 5.39 26.79 -5.31
C ARG A 342 4.66 25.65 -6.01
N ASN A 343 5.40 24.82 -6.74
CA ASN A 343 4.84 23.69 -7.46
C ASN A 343 5.88 22.59 -7.65
N SER A 344 5.67 21.48 -6.96
CA SER A 344 6.52 20.29 -6.98
C SER A 344 6.08 19.22 -7.98
N ASP A 345 5.05 19.49 -8.80
CA ASP A 345 4.56 18.52 -9.78
C ASP A 345 5.47 18.45 -11.00
N LEU A 346 6.41 17.50 -10.98
CA LEU A 346 7.35 17.23 -12.08
C LEU A 346 6.71 16.60 -13.32
N LYS A 347 5.39 16.40 -13.34
CA LYS A 347 4.66 16.10 -14.57
C LYS A 347 4.42 17.35 -15.40
N LEU A 348 4.50 18.52 -14.81
CA LEU A 348 4.37 19.80 -15.51
C LEU A 348 5.74 20.26 -16.02
N GLU A 349 5.74 20.80 -17.22
CA GLU A 349 6.98 21.24 -17.90
C GLU A 349 7.76 22.26 -17.08
N THR A 350 7.08 23.24 -16.48
CA THR A 350 7.72 24.32 -15.71
C THR A 350 8.55 23.80 -14.55
N SER A 351 8.00 22.89 -13.76
CA SER A 351 8.68 22.33 -12.59
C SER A 351 9.77 21.34 -13.02
N PHE A 352 9.52 20.53 -14.05
CA PHE A 352 10.51 19.62 -14.61
C PHE A 352 11.75 20.35 -15.13
N VAL A 353 11.56 21.37 -15.97
CA VAL A 353 12.66 22.17 -16.53
C VAL A 353 13.45 22.85 -15.43
N ALA A 354 12.78 23.42 -14.42
CA ALA A 354 13.47 24.07 -13.31
C ALA A 354 14.36 23.11 -12.50
N VAL A 355 13.94 21.87 -12.27
CA VAL A 355 14.81 20.85 -11.64
C VAL A 355 15.98 20.47 -12.54
N VAL A 356 15.75 20.31 -13.85
CA VAL A 356 16.82 20.01 -14.81
C VAL A 356 17.85 21.14 -14.85
N GLU A 357 17.42 22.40 -14.80
CA GLU A 357 18.32 23.56 -14.75
C GLU A 357 19.16 23.60 -13.47
N VAL A 358 18.56 23.28 -12.31
CA VAL A 358 19.31 23.15 -11.05
C VAL A 358 20.36 22.04 -11.16
N LEU A 359 20.00 20.90 -11.73
CA LEU A 359 20.91 19.77 -11.92
C LEU A 359 22.06 20.10 -12.90
N LYS A 360 21.77 20.76 -14.03
CA LYS A 360 22.78 21.27 -14.98
C LYS A 360 23.73 22.26 -14.31
N SER A 361 23.18 23.26 -13.61
CA SER A 361 23.95 24.25 -12.86
C SER A 361 24.82 23.60 -11.78
N CYS A 362 24.33 22.55 -11.11
CA CYS A 362 25.08 21.80 -10.10
C CYS A 362 26.29 21.11 -10.73
N LYS A 363 26.09 20.41 -11.85
CA LYS A 363 27.16 19.73 -12.58
C LYS A 363 28.22 20.70 -13.10
N ASP A 364 27.80 21.81 -13.70
CA ASP A 364 28.74 22.79 -14.25
C ASP A 364 29.60 23.43 -13.15
N ARG A 365 28.99 23.76 -12.00
CA ARG A 365 29.73 24.31 -10.86
C ARG A 365 30.63 23.27 -10.19
N ALA A 366 30.16 22.03 -10.04
CA ALA A 366 30.98 20.94 -9.50
C ALA A 366 32.21 20.69 -10.38
N SER A 367 32.03 20.76 -11.69
CA SER A 367 33.13 20.68 -12.66
C SER A 367 34.16 21.78 -12.42
N ARG A 368 33.72 23.04 -12.30
CA ARG A 368 34.63 24.16 -12.01
C ARG A 368 35.32 24.05 -10.65
N CYS A 369 34.61 23.63 -9.60
CA CYS A 369 35.19 23.45 -8.27
C CYS A 369 36.32 22.41 -8.26
N VAL A 370 36.26 21.40 -9.14
CA VAL A 370 37.32 20.39 -9.30
C VAL A 370 38.45 20.90 -10.20
N PHE A 371 38.18 21.77 -11.17
CA PHE A 371 39.15 22.30 -12.15
C PHE A 371 39.83 23.63 -11.76
N GLU A 372 39.52 24.23 -10.61
CA GLU A 372 40.11 25.52 -10.17
C GLU A 372 41.60 25.44 -9.72
N TYR A 373 42.30 24.33 -10.02
CA TYR A 373 43.75 24.21 -9.89
C TYR A 373 44.42 24.21 -11.27
N GLU A 374 45.33 25.17 -11.46
CA GLU A 374 46.44 25.14 -12.43
C GLU A 374 46.88 23.69 -12.69
N LEU A 375 46.90 23.24 -13.96
CA LEU A 375 47.39 21.91 -14.44
C LEU A 375 47.72 20.95 -13.29
N GLY A 376 46.68 20.37 -12.69
CA GLY A 376 46.83 19.54 -11.50
C GLY A 376 47.88 18.43 -11.72
N PRO A 377 48.59 18.00 -10.66
CA PRO A 377 49.58 16.93 -10.79
C PRO A 377 48.93 15.68 -11.38
N CYS A 378 49.68 14.95 -12.22
CA CYS A 378 49.23 13.72 -12.83
C CYS A 378 48.66 12.78 -11.74
N PRO A 379 47.41 12.29 -11.86
CA PRO A 379 46.72 11.55 -10.80
C PRO A 379 47.33 10.17 -10.49
N VAL A 380 48.33 9.74 -11.27
CA VAL A 380 49.04 8.46 -11.08
C VAL A 380 50.39 8.67 -10.39
N CYS A 381 51.12 9.74 -10.72
CA CYS A 381 52.46 9.98 -10.16
C CYS A 381 52.53 11.20 -9.24
N TYR A 382 51.42 11.91 -9.04
CA TYR A 382 51.26 13.08 -8.18
C TYR A 382 52.29 14.21 -8.42
N GLY A 383 52.88 14.25 -9.62
CA GLY A 383 53.83 15.28 -10.07
C GLY A 383 53.32 16.04 -11.30
N VAL A 384 53.95 17.16 -11.64
CA VAL A 384 53.59 17.97 -12.83
C VAL A 384 53.61 17.07 -14.09
N PRO A 385 52.54 17.07 -14.91
CA PRO A 385 52.44 16.20 -16.08
C PRO A 385 53.64 16.37 -17.04
N GLN A 386 54.43 15.31 -17.18
CA GLN A 386 55.49 15.21 -18.18
C GLN A 386 54.92 14.52 -19.43
N GLU A 387 54.99 15.19 -20.59
CA GLU A 387 54.29 14.81 -21.83
C GLU A 387 52.77 14.63 -21.61
N PRO A 388 52.04 15.75 -21.44
CA PRO A 388 50.63 15.73 -21.07
C PRO A 388 49.78 15.05 -22.15
N LEU A 389 49.13 13.95 -21.79
CA LEU A 389 48.09 13.30 -22.55
C LEU A 389 46.73 13.81 -22.06
N VAL A 390 45.98 14.49 -22.93
CA VAL A 390 44.60 14.88 -22.64
C VAL A 390 43.66 13.76 -23.06
N LEU A 391 42.92 13.20 -22.12
CA LEU A 391 41.87 12.23 -22.42
C LEU A 391 40.61 12.92 -22.97
N PRO A 392 39.71 12.20 -23.68
CA PRO A 392 38.46 12.76 -24.17
C PRO A 392 37.54 13.34 -23.07
N CYS A 393 37.77 12.99 -21.81
CA CYS A 393 37.11 13.56 -20.63
C CYS A 393 37.74 14.88 -20.14
N GLY A 394 38.77 15.41 -20.82
CA GLY A 394 39.47 16.65 -20.47
C GLY A 394 40.64 16.49 -19.50
N ASP A 395 40.87 15.28 -18.99
CA ASP A 395 41.88 15.00 -17.95
C ASP A 395 43.31 14.92 -18.52
N VAL A 396 44.28 15.47 -17.78
CA VAL A 396 45.69 15.50 -18.16
C VAL A 396 46.50 14.45 -17.39
N PHE A 397 47.17 13.54 -18.10
CA PHE A 397 48.06 12.51 -17.55
C PHE A 397 49.49 12.68 -18.06
N CYS A 398 50.49 12.15 -17.34
CA CYS A 398 51.76 11.82 -17.98
C CYS A 398 51.54 10.69 -19.00
N LEU A 399 52.07 10.80 -20.21
CA LEU A 399 51.99 9.75 -21.23
C LEU A 399 52.43 8.37 -20.70
N ARG A 400 53.49 8.33 -19.88
CA ARG A 400 54.00 7.10 -19.24
C ARG A 400 53.04 6.50 -18.23
N CYS A 401 52.42 7.34 -17.40
CA CYS A 401 51.43 6.94 -16.41
C CYS A 401 50.16 6.39 -17.07
N GLY A 402 49.69 7.05 -18.14
CA GLY A 402 48.55 6.57 -18.93
C GLY A 402 48.84 5.20 -19.54
N ARG A 403 50.03 4.98 -20.11
CA ARG A 403 50.42 3.68 -20.66
C ARG A 403 50.50 2.58 -19.60
N GLN A 404 51.10 2.83 -18.43
CA GLN A 404 51.15 1.83 -17.35
C GLN A 404 49.76 1.47 -16.79
N TRP A 405 48.88 2.47 -16.66
CA TRP A 405 47.53 2.27 -16.16
C TRP A 405 46.63 1.52 -17.16
N LEU A 406 46.69 1.91 -18.44
CA LEU A 406 45.90 1.28 -19.51
C LEU A 406 46.35 -0.16 -19.82
N VAL A 407 47.64 -0.49 -19.67
CA VAL A 407 48.15 -1.85 -19.88
C VAL A 407 47.76 -2.81 -18.75
N SER A 408 47.43 -2.29 -17.56
CA SER A 408 47.03 -3.10 -16.39
C SER A 408 45.55 -3.56 -16.44
N GLY A 409 44.87 -3.45 -17.58
CA GLY A 409 43.49 -3.88 -17.77
C GLY A 409 42.44 -2.96 -17.12
N GLN A 410 42.84 -1.84 -16.51
CA GLN A 410 41.94 -0.87 -15.89
C GLN A 410 41.60 0.25 -16.89
N MET A 411 40.64 -0.01 -17.79
CA MET A 411 40.20 0.94 -18.83
C MET A 411 39.23 2.02 -18.30
N PHE A 412 39.48 2.59 -17.12
CA PHE A 412 38.66 3.66 -16.56
C PHE A 412 39.53 4.81 -16.03
N CYS A 413 39.09 6.05 -16.28
CA CYS A 413 39.73 7.22 -15.70
C CYS A 413 39.39 7.33 -14.20
N PRO A 414 40.38 7.53 -13.31
CA PRO A 414 40.19 7.59 -11.85
C PRO A 414 39.47 8.85 -11.31
N ASN A 415 39.01 9.78 -12.16
CA ASN A 415 38.58 11.11 -11.75
C ASN A 415 37.19 11.17 -11.06
N VAL A 416 37.10 11.98 -9.99
CA VAL A 416 35.90 12.33 -9.21
C VAL A 416 34.76 12.83 -10.09
N LEU A 417 35.05 13.52 -11.19
CA LEU A 417 34.04 14.07 -12.12
C LEU A 417 33.24 13.02 -12.87
N ILE A 418 33.84 11.87 -13.19
CA ILE A 418 33.14 10.76 -13.84
C ILE A 418 32.21 10.09 -12.84
N LYS A 419 32.65 9.92 -11.58
CA LYS A 419 31.80 9.41 -10.49
C LYS A 419 30.62 10.36 -10.25
N PHE A 420 30.87 11.66 -10.16
CA PHE A 420 29.82 12.66 -9.98
C PHE A 420 28.83 12.69 -11.15
N SER A 421 29.31 12.63 -12.40
CA SER A 421 28.45 12.57 -13.58
C SER A 421 27.56 11.32 -13.59
N LYS A 422 28.07 10.17 -13.13
CA LYS A 422 27.27 8.95 -12.97
C LYS A 422 26.19 9.12 -11.90
N GLN A 423 26.48 9.79 -10.78
CA GLN A 423 25.48 10.06 -9.74
C GLN A 423 24.40 11.03 -10.21
N CYS A 424 24.77 12.10 -10.94
CA CYS A 424 23.79 12.99 -11.55
C CYS A 424 22.88 12.25 -12.55
N HIS A 425 23.45 11.31 -13.31
CA HIS A 425 22.68 10.45 -14.20
C HIS A 425 21.75 9.51 -13.42
N SER A 426 22.23 8.84 -12.36
CA SER A 426 21.40 7.99 -11.51
C SER A 426 20.24 8.76 -10.87
N PHE A 427 20.52 9.94 -10.32
CA PHE A 427 19.49 10.86 -9.81
C PHE A 427 18.45 11.19 -10.88
N PHE A 428 18.89 11.56 -12.09
CA PHE A 428 17.98 11.92 -13.17
C PHE A 428 17.09 10.76 -13.62
N ILE A 429 17.66 9.56 -13.77
CA ILE A 429 16.90 8.36 -14.16
C ILE A 429 15.88 7.99 -13.08
N GLU A 430 16.27 8.04 -11.81
CA GLU A 430 15.37 7.78 -10.69
C GLU A 430 14.26 8.85 -10.65
N LEU A 431 14.59 10.14 -10.76
CA LEU A 431 13.64 11.25 -10.82
C LEU A 431 12.58 11.06 -11.92
N VAL A 432 13.02 10.73 -13.13
CA VAL A 432 12.12 10.50 -14.27
C VAL A 432 11.25 9.28 -13.99
N SER A 433 11.83 8.16 -13.58
CA SER A 433 11.12 6.89 -13.45
C SER A 433 10.17 6.81 -12.24
N SER A 434 10.53 7.40 -11.08
CA SER A 434 9.77 7.33 -9.83
C SER A 434 8.96 8.59 -9.50
N VAL A 435 9.23 9.73 -10.14
CA VAL A 435 8.47 10.97 -9.93
C VAL A 435 7.67 11.38 -11.18
N CYS A 436 8.32 11.62 -12.32
CA CYS A 436 7.62 12.08 -13.53
C CYS A 436 6.64 11.03 -14.07
N PHE A 437 7.02 9.76 -14.05
CA PHE A 437 6.20 8.63 -14.53
C PHE A 437 5.39 7.93 -13.43
N ARG A 438 5.12 8.62 -12.30
CA ARG A 438 4.39 8.06 -11.17
C ARG A 438 2.88 8.02 -11.41
N GLY A 439 2.18 6.99 -10.92
CA GLY A 439 0.71 6.90 -10.97
C GLY A 439 0.14 6.62 -12.36
N ASN A 440 -1.16 6.88 -12.57
CA ASN A 440 -1.90 6.41 -13.76
C ASN A 440 -2.03 7.41 -14.91
N CYS A 441 -1.64 8.67 -14.69
CA CYS A 441 -1.67 9.70 -15.74
C CYS A 441 -0.27 9.99 -16.27
N PRO A 442 -0.06 10.07 -17.59
CA PRO A 442 1.24 10.46 -18.16
C PRO A 442 1.63 11.88 -17.76
N PRO A 443 2.93 12.22 -17.82
CA PRO A 443 3.37 13.61 -17.69
C PRO A 443 2.86 14.46 -18.86
N SER A 444 2.93 15.78 -18.71
CA SER A 444 2.51 16.73 -19.75
C SER A 444 3.33 16.55 -21.04
N GLN A 445 2.71 16.93 -22.16
CA GLN A 445 3.32 16.86 -23.49
C GLN A 445 4.73 17.51 -23.53
N GLY A 446 4.91 18.66 -22.89
CA GLY A 446 6.21 19.35 -22.85
C GLY A 446 7.32 18.49 -22.21
N VAL A 447 7.03 17.85 -21.07
CA VAL A 447 7.98 16.95 -20.40
C VAL A 447 8.35 15.76 -21.28
N ILE A 448 7.36 15.14 -21.93
CA ILE A 448 7.60 14.00 -22.83
C ILE A 448 8.51 14.41 -23.99
N HIS A 449 8.26 15.58 -24.60
CA HIS A 449 9.11 16.11 -25.67
C HIS A 449 10.54 16.39 -25.23
N HIS A 450 10.75 16.95 -24.03
CA HIS A 450 12.12 17.11 -23.47
C HIS A 450 12.82 15.77 -23.27
N LEU A 451 12.12 14.74 -22.81
CA LEU A 451 12.72 13.42 -22.60
C LEU A 451 13.08 12.72 -23.92
N LEU A 452 12.23 12.86 -24.94
CA LEU A 452 12.53 12.36 -26.28
C LEU A 452 13.67 13.12 -26.94
N SER A 453 13.74 14.45 -26.77
CA SER A 453 14.83 15.27 -27.32
C SER A 453 16.18 14.96 -26.64
N TYR A 454 16.18 14.50 -25.39
CA TYR A 454 17.41 14.01 -24.74
C TYR A 454 17.96 12.72 -25.34
N LEU A 455 17.25 12.00 -26.20
CA LEU A 455 17.79 10.80 -26.86
C LEU A 455 18.50 11.10 -28.19
N MET A 456 18.16 12.22 -28.84
CA MET A 456 18.62 12.60 -30.18
C MET A 456 19.07 14.06 -30.20
N VAL A 457 20.35 14.31 -30.48
CA VAL A 457 20.94 15.66 -30.53
C VAL A 457 21.36 15.98 -31.95
N GLU A 458 20.94 17.14 -32.47
CA GLU A 458 21.44 17.66 -33.74
C GLU A 458 22.84 18.26 -33.54
N ALA A 459 23.83 17.80 -34.31
CA ALA A 459 25.16 18.39 -34.32
C ALA A 459 25.19 19.67 -35.17
N GLU A 460 25.82 20.72 -34.64
CA GLU A 460 26.12 21.96 -35.38
C GLU A 460 26.92 21.64 -36.65
N PRO A 461 26.57 22.21 -37.82
CA PRO A 461 27.27 21.94 -39.07
C PRO A 461 28.71 22.47 -39.00
N VAL A 462 29.69 21.60 -39.26
CA VAL A 462 31.10 22.00 -39.33
C VAL A 462 31.30 22.93 -40.55
N PRO A 463 31.84 24.16 -40.38
CA PRO A 463 31.86 25.19 -41.45
C PRO A 463 32.61 24.82 -42.74
N LEU A 464 33.43 23.76 -42.74
CA LEU A 464 34.29 23.37 -43.85
C LEU A 464 33.73 22.23 -44.71
N ILE A 465 32.62 21.62 -44.32
CA ILE A 465 31.96 20.55 -45.08
C ILE A 465 30.52 20.98 -45.32
N ARG A 466 30.14 21.29 -46.56
CA ARG A 466 28.72 21.34 -46.97
C ARG A 466 28.15 19.92 -46.88
N GLY A 467 27.80 19.49 -45.67
CA GLY A 467 27.22 18.20 -45.35
C GLY A 467 26.07 18.40 -44.37
N ARG A 468 24.98 17.66 -44.57
CA ARG A 468 23.76 17.68 -43.75
C ARG A 468 24.09 17.57 -42.26
N SER A 469 23.31 18.24 -41.41
CA SER A 469 23.37 18.09 -39.95
C SER A 469 23.36 16.60 -39.58
N GLN A 470 24.35 16.16 -38.81
CA GLN A 470 24.41 14.78 -38.30
C GLN A 470 23.61 14.70 -37.00
N ILE A 471 22.62 13.80 -36.95
CA ILE A 471 21.88 13.50 -35.73
C ILE A 471 22.69 12.47 -34.94
N LEU A 472 23.02 12.79 -33.71
CA LEU A 472 23.78 11.96 -32.78
C LEU A 472 22.85 11.39 -31.70
N THR A 473 23.07 10.15 -31.27
CA THR A 473 22.31 9.54 -30.16
C THR A 473 23.07 9.64 -28.85
N LYS A 474 22.34 9.70 -27.73
CA LYS A 474 22.94 9.64 -26.40
C LYS A 474 22.06 8.89 -25.39
N ALA A 475 22.66 8.51 -24.27
CA ALA A 475 21.90 7.99 -23.14
C ALA A 475 20.91 9.05 -22.62
N LEU A 476 19.78 8.61 -22.05
CA LEU A 476 18.76 9.53 -21.50
C LEU A 476 19.38 10.38 -20.39
N SER A 477 19.74 11.62 -20.74
CA SER A 477 20.54 12.48 -19.89
C SER A 477 20.34 13.94 -20.28
N PRO A 478 20.21 14.86 -19.33
CA PRO A 478 20.15 16.28 -19.63
C PRO A 478 21.51 16.86 -20.05
N PHE A 479 22.61 16.10 -19.95
CA PHE A 479 23.97 16.55 -20.24
C PHE A 479 24.44 16.21 -21.67
N HIS A 480 25.32 17.02 -22.24
CA HIS A 480 25.78 16.88 -23.64
C HIS A 480 27.04 16.01 -23.83
N GLU A 481 27.76 15.66 -22.77
CA GLU A 481 29.09 15.02 -22.82
C GLU A 481 29.09 13.51 -23.14
N SER A 482 27.93 12.87 -23.33
CA SER A 482 27.80 11.39 -23.40
C SER A 482 27.18 10.91 -24.71
N VAL A 483 27.67 11.43 -25.83
CA VAL A 483 27.22 11.03 -27.16
C VAL A 483 27.81 9.70 -27.58
N ASP A 484 27.01 8.84 -28.20
CA ASP A 484 27.46 7.54 -28.68
C ASP A 484 28.38 7.68 -29.89
N ARG A 485 29.43 6.85 -29.95
CA ARG A 485 30.31 6.78 -31.12
C ARG A 485 29.64 6.12 -32.34
N SER A 486 28.62 5.30 -32.08
CA SER A 486 27.77 4.65 -33.08
C SER A 486 26.32 4.85 -32.67
N PRO A 487 25.40 5.17 -33.58
CA PRO A 487 24.05 5.55 -33.19
C PRO A 487 23.29 4.35 -32.61
N VAL A 488 22.68 4.54 -31.44
CA VAL A 488 21.92 3.50 -30.71
C VAL A 488 20.54 4.04 -30.35
N VAL A 489 19.49 3.39 -30.85
CA VAL A 489 18.11 3.69 -30.48
C VAL A 489 17.78 3.01 -29.14
N ARG A 490 17.49 3.80 -28.10
CA ARG A 490 17.18 3.30 -26.75
C ARG A 490 15.69 3.25 -26.49
N SER A 491 15.22 2.21 -25.81
CA SER A 491 13.81 2.00 -25.50
C SER A 491 13.36 2.56 -24.14
N VAL A 492 14.22 3.26 -23.39
CA VAL A 492 13.93 3.64 -21.99
C VAL A 492 12.69 4.53 -21.86
N VAL A 493 12.56 5.58 -22.69
CA VAL A 493 11.38 6.46 -22.68
C VAL A 493 10.14 5.73 -23.19
N LEU A 494 10.30 4.83 -24.17
CA LEU A 494 9.19 4.00 -24.68
C LEU A 494 8.62 3.11 -23.57
N LYS A 495 9.49 2.40 -22.85
CA LYS A 495 9.10 1.53 -21.72
C LYS A 495 8.41 2.31 -20.61
N LEU A 496 8.89 3.53 -20.32
CA LEU A 496 8.25 4.41 -19.35
C LEU A 496 6.85 4.88 -19.80
N LEU A 497 6.70 5.29 -21.06
CA LEU A 497 5.41 5.69 -21.63
C LEU A 497 4.41 4.54 -21.68
N LEU A 498 4.87 3.32 -21.98
CA LEU A 498 4.02 2.14 -22.11
C LEU A 498 3.48 1.60 -20.77
N LYS A 499 3.88 2.18 -19.63
CA LYS A 499 3.16 2.01 -18.35
C LYS A 499 1.72 2.53 -18.44
N TYR A 500 1.47 3.55 -19.27
CA TYR A 500 0.16 4.17 -19.48
C TYR A 500 -0.63 3.53 -20.61
N SER A 501 -1.95 3.76 -20.65
CA SER A 501 -2.80 3.19 -21.69
C SER A 501 -2.29 3.59 -23.06
N PHE A 502 -2.28 2.64 -24.01
CA PHE A 502 -1.75 2.88 -25.35
C PHE A 502 -2.43 4.07 -26.04
N SER A 503 -3.72 4.28 -25.80
CA SER A 503 -4.48 5.42 -26.30
C SER A 503 -3.86 6.77 -25.92
N ASN A 504 -3.31 6.89 -24.71
CA ASN A 504 -2.81 8.15 -24.18
C ASN A 504 -1.39 8.47 -24.67
N VAL A 505 -0.63 7.46 -25.10
CA VAL A 505 0.79 7.62 -25.48
C VAL A 505 1.10 7.36 -26.96
N ARG A 506 0.11 6.85 -27.72
CA ARG A 506 0.25 6.49 -29.14
C ARG A 506 0.92 7.58 -29.97
N GLU A 507 0.52 8.83 -29.79
CA GLU A 507 1.01 9.95 -30.60
C GLU A 507 2.49 10.24 -30.34
N TYR A 508 2.94 10.18 -29.08
CA TYR A 508 4.35 10.36 -28.73
C TYR A 508 5.23 9.24 -29.26
N LEU A 509 4.75 7.99 -29.18
CA LEU A 509 5.45 6.84 -29.75
C LEU A 509 5.57 6.97 -31.27
N GLN A 510 4.50 7.42 -31.94
CA GLN A 510 4.50 7.63 -33.38
C GLN A 510 5.44 8.77 -33.80
N GLN A 511 5.46 9.88 -33.06
CA GLN A 511 6.38 10.99 -33.29
C GLN A 511 7.84 10.55 -33.17
N HIS A 512 8.18 9.78 -32.13
CA HIS A 512 9.53 9.25 -31.97
C HIS A 512 9.89 8.26 -33.09
N LEU A 513 8.98 7.36 -33.48
CA LEU A 513 9.21 6.42 -34.58
C LEU A 513 9.49 7.18 -35.89
N SER A 514 8.62 8.13 -36.24
CA SER A 514 8.78 8.93 -37.46
C SER A 514 10.08 9.74 -37.45
N SER A 515 10.48 10.31 -36.31
CA SER A 515 11.74 11.05 -36.16
C SER A 515 12.96 10.16 -36.41
N VAL A 516 12.97 8.94 -35.85
CA VAL A 516 14.06 7.98 -36.06
C VAL A 516 14.09 7.49 -37.52
N GLU A 517 12.94 7.21 -38.13
CA GLU A 517 12.86 6.78 -39.54
C GLU A 517 13.33 7.85 -40.53
N GLN A 518 13.13 9.13 -40.22
CA GLN A 518 13.55 10.26 -41.04
C GLN A 518 15.03 10.63 -40.82
N SER A 519 15.67 10.08 -39.78
CA SER A 519 17.06 10.34 -39.44
C SER A 519 18.04 9.45 -40.21
N ILE A 520 19.33 9.80 -40.18
CA ILE A 520 20.43 9.00 -40.79
C ILE A 520 20.81 7.80 -39.89
N ILE A 521 20.17 7.64 -38.72
CA ILE A 521 20.55 6.65 -37.69
C ILE A 521 20.26 5.21 -38.12
N VAL A 522 19.17 4.99 -38.87
CA VAL A 522 18.73 3.64 -39.28
C VAL A 522 18.75 3.55 -40.80
N GLU A 523 19.62 2.70 -41.33
CA GLU A 523 19.62 2.39 -42.76
C GLU A 523 18.35 1.62 -43.15
N GLU A 524 17.96 1.67 -44.43
CA GLU A 524 16.73 1.02 -44.92
C GLU A 524 16.68 -0.49 -44.57
N GLY A 525 17.83 -1.17 -44.52
CA GLY A 525 17.95 -2.57 -44.14
C GLY A 525 17.75 -2.86 -42.65
N ASP A 526 17.96 -1.87 -41.77
CA ASP A 526 17.91 -2.01 -40.31
C ASP A 526 16.56 -1.62 -39.69
N LYS A 527 15.61 -1.13 -40.49
CA LYS A 527 14.25 -0.80 -40.04
C LYS A 527 13.53 -1.98 -39.38
N CYS A 528 13.85 -3.22 -39.80
CA CYS A 528 13.32 -4.42 -39.17
C CYS A 528 13.71 -4.52 -37.69
N ASN A 529 14.95 -4.16 -37.34
CA ASN A 529 15.44 -4.17 -35.95
C ASN A 529 14.76 -3.07 -35.12
N LEU A 530 14.51 -1.90 -35.72
CA LEU A 530 13.75 -0.82 -35.08
C LEU A 530 12.30 -1.25 -34.78
N TYR A 531 11.61 -1.84 -35.76
CA TYR A 531 10.25 -2.33 -35.56
C TYR A 531 10.18 -3.46 -34.54
N ALA A 532 11.17 -4.38 -34.54
CA ALA A 532 11.26 -5.43 -33.54
C ALA A 532 11.43 -4.85 -32.11
N LEU A 533 12.23 -3.79 -31.94
CA LEU A 533 12.38 -3.11 -30.65
C LEU A 533 11.05 -2.51 -30.14
N TYR A 534 10.26 -1.88 -31.01
CA TYR A 534 8.93 -1.37 -30.64
C TYR A 534 7.95 -2.49 -30.33
N ILE A 535 7.91 -3.54 -31.16
CA ILE A 535 7.05 -4.70 -30.94
C ILE A 535 7.36 -5.34 -29.57
N ASN A 536 8.64 -5.58 -29.26
CA ASN A 536 9.05 -6.16 -27.98
C ASN A 536 8.63 -5.28 -26.79
N CYS A 537 8.79 -3.94 -26.87
CA CYS A 537 8.35 -3.06 -25.78
C CYS A 537 6.82 -3.06 -25.60
N LEU A 538 6.07 -3.14 -26.70
CA LEU A 538 4.61 -3.23 -26.69
C LEU A 538 4.16 -4.58 -26.13
N GLU A 539 4.83 -5.68 -26.47
CA GLU A 539 4.60 -7.01 -25.91
C GLU A 539 4.85 -7.04 -24.40
N ASP A 540 6.00 -6.52 -23.94
CA ASP A 540 6.32 -6.41 -22.50
C ASP A 540 5.19 -5.70 -21.73
N SER A 541 4.72 -4.56 -22.26
CA SER A 541 3.62 -3.77 -21.67
C SER A 541 2.28 -4.51 -21.66
N LEU A 542 1.96 -5.24 -22.74
CA LEU A 542 0.74 -6.05 -22.79
C LEU A 542 0.82 -7.23 -21.82
N PHE A 543 2.00 -7.83 -21.65
CA PHE A 543 2.22 -8.95 -20.74
C PHE A 543 2.12 -8.52 -19.27
N GLU A 544 2.71 -7.38 -18.89
CA GLU A 544 2.58 -6.81 -17.54
C GLU A 544 1.11 -6.57 -17.17
N ARG A 545 0.28 -6.13 -18.12
CA ARG A 545 -1.17 -5.92 -17.92
C ARG A 545 -2.01 -7.20 -17.88
N MET A 546 -1.47 -8.30 -18.40
CA MET A 546 -2.18 -9.57 -18.55
C MET A 546 -2.16 -10.43 -17.28
N GLN A 547 -1.43 -10.04 -16.22
CA GLN A 547 -1.38 -10.77 -14.94
C GLN A 547 -2.77 -10.89 -14.30
N CYS A 548 -3.53 -11.92 -14.71
CA CYS A 548 -4.87 -12.22 -14.21
C CYS A 548 -4.73 -13.01 -12.91
N HIS A 549 -5.34 -12.53 -11.83
CA HIS A 549 -5.31 -13.20 -10.53
C HIS A 549 -6.56 -14.07 -10.30
N THR A 550 -7.61 -13.85 -11.09
CA THR A 550 -8.88 -14.58 -10.97
C THR A 550 -9.32 -15.24 -12.28
N ALA A 551 -10.14 -16.30 -12.17
CA ALA A 551 -10.74 -16.97 -13.33
C ALA A 551 -11.68 -16.05 -14.14
N SER A 552 -12.30 -15.06 -13.48
CA SER A 552 -13.19 -14.08 -14.12
C SER A 552 -12.40 -13.11 -15.01
N GLU A 553 -11.28 -12.56 -14.50
CA GLU A 553 -10.39 -11.67 -15.26
C GLU A 553 -9.81 -12.39 -16.48
N ARG A 554 -9.38 -13.66 -16.31
CA ARG A 554 -8.86 -14.48 -17.41
C ARG A 554 -9.92 -14.69 -18.49
N ARG A 555 -11.18 -14.93 -18.13
CA ARG A 555 -12.29 -15.07 -19.08
C ARG A 555 -12.57 -13.77 -19.84
N SER A 556 -12.62 -12.65 -19.12
CA SER A 556 -12.81 -11.32 -19.73
C SER A 556 -11.70 -11.00 -20.73
N PHE A 557 -10.45 -11.30 -20.36
CA PHE A 557 -9.29 -11.14 -21.25
C PHE A 557 -9.43 -11.96 -22.54
N LEU A 558 -9.73 -13.27 -22.44
CA LEU A 558 -9.90 -14.13 -23.61
C LEU A 558 -11.01 -13.65 -24.54
N GLN A 559 -12.10 -13.12 -23.97
CA GLN A 559 -13.20 -12.53 -24.76
C GLN A 559 -12.75 -11.27 -25.51
N VAL A 560 -12.03 -10.35 -24.85
CA VAL A 560 -11.52 -9.11 -25.46
C VAL A 560 -10.52 -9.41 -26.58
N GLU A 561 -9.61 -10.36 -26.38
CA GLU A 561 -8.62 -10.73 -27.41
C GLU A 561 -9.27 -11.50 -28.57
N ARG A 562 -10.31 -12.29 -28.31
CA ARG A 562 -11.13 -12.92 -29.35
C ARG A 562 -11.79 -11.89 -30.27
N GLU A 563 -12.42 -10.87 -29.69
CA GLU A 563 -13.03 -9.77 -30.45
C GLU A 563 -11.99 -9.02 -31.28
N PHE A 564 -10.81 -8.78 -30.71
CA PHE A 564 -9.68 -8.21 -31.43
C PHE A 564 -9.23 -9.06 -32.63
N LEU A 565 -9.07 -10.38 -32.48
CA LEU A 565 -8.65 -11.26 -33.58
C LEU A 565 -9.66 -11.25 -34.74
N ASN A 566 -10.96 -11.25 -34.42
CA ASN A 566 -12.01 -11.17 -35.43
C ASN A 566 -11.98 -9.81 -36.16
N TYR A 567 -11.80 -8.71 -35.42
CA TYR A 567 -11.61 -7.38 -36.00
C TYR A 567 -10.35 -7.32 -36.88
N PHE A 568 -9.23 -7.89 -36.42
CA PHE A 568 -7.95 -7.90 -37.14
C PHE A 568 -8.08 -8.61 -38.49
N LEU A 569 -8.77 -9.75 -38.54
CA LEU A 569 -9.06 -10.49 -39.78
C LEU A 569 -9.97 -9.74 -40.75
N SER A 570 -10.85 -8.87 -40.25
CA SER A 570 -11.74 -8.05 -41.09
C SER A 570 -11.06 -6.83 -41.71
N CYS A 571 -9.85 -6.48 -41.27
CA CYS A 571 -9.11 -5.33 -41.80
C CYS A 571 -8.36 -5.70 -43.09
N ASP A 572 -8.54 -4.92 -44.15
CA ASP A 572 -7.87 -5.14 -45.44
C ASP A 572 -6.37 -4.73 -45.38
N PRO A 573 -5.41 -5.63 -45.69
CA PRO A 573 -3.98 -5.34 -45.61
C PRO A 573 -3.42 -4.42 -46.70
N THR A 574 -4.24 -3.93 -47.64
CA THR A 574 -3.75 -3.51 -48.97
C THR A 574 -3.47 -2.02 -49.22
N SER A 575 -3.35 -1.12 -48.23
CA SER A 575 -3.14 0.32 -48.56
C SER A 575 -2.08 1.14 -47.82
N VAL A 576 -1.23 0.58 -46.96
CA VAL A 576 -0.33 1.42 -46.14
C VAL A 576 1.14 1.26 -46.54
N ARG A 577 1.72 2.31 -47.15
CA ARG A 577 3.15 2.40 -47.52
C ARG A 577 4.08 2.70 -46.33
N THR A 578 3.55 3.08 -45.16
CA THR A 578 4.32 3.49 -43.98
C THR A 578 3.92 2.69 -42.74
N VAL A 579 4.90 2.18 -41.99
CA VAL A 579 4.64 1.42 -40.76
C VAL A 579 4.26 2.37 -39.63
N THR A 580 3.14 2.09 -38.97
CA THR A 580 2.65 2.88 -37.83
C THR A 580 2.78 2.12 -36.52
N VAL A 581 2.92 2.84 -35.41
CA VAL A 581 2.95 2.23 -34.06
C VAL A 581 1.66 1.46 -33.78
N LYS A 582 0.51 1.85 -34.35
CA LYS A 582 -0.74 1.10 -34.25
C LYS A 582 -0.62 -0.29 -34.91
N GLN A 583 0.01 -0.39 -36.07
CA GLN A 583 0.25 -1.69 -36.72
C GLN A 583 1.24 -2.53 -35.92
N LEU A 584 2.32 -1.93 -35.41
CA LEU A 584 3.27 -2.63 -34.53
C LEU A 584 2.58 -3.16 -33.25
N GLN A 585 1.66 -2.38 -32.69
CA GLN A 585 0.83 -2.82 -31.55
C GLN A 585 -0.08 -3.99 -31.93
N GLN A 586 -0.71 -3.97 -33.11
CA GLN A 586 -1.52 -5.09 -33.58
C GLN A 586 -0.69 -6.37 -33.72
N VAL A 587 0.53 -6.28 -34.25
CA VAL A 587 1.46 -7.42 -34.35
C VAL A 587 1.84 -7.95 -32.96
N ALA A 588 2.18 -7.06 -32.02
CA ALA A 588 2.47 -7.43 -30.63
C ALA A 588 1.26 -8.15 -29.97
N ARG A 589 0.05 -7.66 -30.20
CA ARG A 589 -1.19 -8.26 -29.68
C ARG A 589 -1.49 -9.63 -30.29
N VAL A 590 -1.23 -9.80 -31.59
CA VAL A 590 -1.33 -11.11 -32.26
C VAL A 590 -0.31 -12.10 -31.68
N ARG A 591 0.94 -11.67 -31.45
CA ARG A 591 1.97 -12.51 -30.82
C ARG A 591 1.56 -12.94 -29.41
N LEU A 592 1.04 -12.02 -28.60
CA LEU A 592 0.45 -12.35 -27.30
C LEU A 592 -0.69 -13.37 -27.40
N CYS A 593 -1.60 -13.23 -28.36
CA CYS A 593 -2.68 -14.19 -28.56
C CYS A 593 -2.15 -15.60 -28.89
N LEU A 594 -1.10 -15.67 -29.72
CA LEU A 594 -0.42 -16.93 -30.04
C LEU A 594 0.32 -17.50 -28.82
N ASP A 595 0.89 -16.64 -27.98
CA ASP A 595 1.54 -17.03 -26.72
C ASP A 595 0.57 -17.70 -25.73
N VAL A 596 -0.60 -17.08 -25.57
CA VAL A 596 -1.69 -17.59 -24.73
C VAL A 596 -2.28 -18.87 -25.35
N ALA A 597 -2.46 -18.93 -26.67
CA ALA A 597 -2.93 -20.14 -27.33
C ALA A 597 -1.98 -21.32 -27.13
N ALA A 598 -0.67 -21.11 -27.28
CA ALA A 598 0.31 -22.16 -27.00
C ALA A 598 0.32 -22.59 -25.54
N GLU A 599 0.03 -21.69 -24.60
CA GLU A 599 -0.08 -22.01 -23.17
C GLU A 599 -1.27 -22.94 -22.92
N LEU A 600 -2.44 -22.56 -23.42
CA LEU A 600 -3.68 -23.34 -23.31
C LEU A 600 -3.56 -24.72 -23.98
N LEU A 601 -2.95 -24.77 -25.18
CA LEU A 601 -2.71 -26.01 -25.89
C LEU A 601 -1.73 -26.92 -25.13
N THR A 602 -0.73 -26.36 -24.46
CA THR A 602 0.22 -27.14 -23.67
C THR A 602 -0.40 -27.68 -22.38
N GLN A 603 -1.20 -26.86 -21.69
CA GLN A 603 -1.92 -27.22 -20.46
C GLN A 603 -2.98 -28.31 -20.72
N GLY A 604 -3.81 -28.15 -21.76
CA GLY A 604 -4.87 -29.12 -22.10
C GLY A 604 -4.36 -30.52 -22.50
N LEU A 605 -3.07 -30.66 -22.78
CA LEU A 605 -2.42 -31.94 -23.05
C LEU A 605 -1.77 -32.59 -21.82
N LEU A 606 -1.45 -31.80 -20.79
CA LEU A 606 -0.89 -32.30 -19.53
C LEU A 606 -2.01 -32.71 -18.57
N ASP A 607 -3.10 -31.93 -18.53
CA ASP A 607 -4.24 -32.15 -17.63
C ASP A 607 -5.45 -32.70 -18.39
N THR A 608 -5.40 -33.99 -18.77
CA THR A 608 -6.55 -34.70 -19.39
C THR A 608 -7.74 -34.90 -18.44
N LEU A 609 -7.61 -34.52 -17.17
CA LEU A 609 -8.62 -34.65 -16.11
C LEU A 609 -9.21 -33.30 -15.63
N ALA A 610 -8.75 -32.17 -16.16
CA ALA A 610 -9.25 -30.84 -15.76
C ALA A 610 -10.43 -30.40 -16.65
N GLU A 611 -11.48 -29.83 -16.06
CA GLU A 611 -12.58 -29.24 -16.83
C GLU A 611 -12.05 -28.16 -17.79
N PRO A 612 -12.52 -28.13 -19.05
CA PRO A 612 -12.08 -27.14 -20.02
C PRO A 612 -12.42 -25.73 -19.53
N GLN A 613 -11.39 -24.89 -19.41
CA GLN A 613 -11.53 -23.51 -18.95
C GLN A 613 -12.62 -22.77 -19.75
N ALA A 614 -13.63 -22.24 -19.07
CA ALA A 614 -14.77 -21.57 -19.70
C ALA A 614 -14.32 -20.36 -20.54
N GLY A 615 -14.46 -20.48 -21.87
CA GLY A 615 -14.07 -19.46 -22.87
C GLY A 615 -12.82 -19.81 -23.69
N ALA A 616 -12.01 -20.78 -23.26
CA ALA A 616 -10.77 -21.16 -23.94
C ALA A 616 -11.00 -21.76 -25.34
N SER A 617 -12.03 -22.60 -25.51
CA SER A 617 -12.37 -23.18 -26.83
C SER A 617 -12.68 -22.09 -27.87
N CYS A 618 -13.58 -21.17 -27.54
CA CYS A 618 -13.97 -20.08 -28.43
C CYS A 618 -12.80 -19.17 -28.82
N PHE A 619 -11.85 -18.95 -27.90
CA PHE A 619 -10.63 -18.20 -28.17
C PHE A 619 -9.68 -18.96 -29.12
N LEU A 620 -9.44 -20.25 -28.84
CA LEU A 620 -8.63 -21.11 -29.71
C LEU A 620 -9.21 -21.24 -31.13
N ASP A 621 -10.54 -21.25 -31.26
CA ASP A 621 -11.21 -21.22 -32.56
C ASP A 621 -10.91 -19.93 -33.33
N SER A 622 -10.92 -18.77 -32.66
CA SER A 622 -10.52 -17.50 -33.29
C SER A 622 -9.03 -17.47 -33.66
N VAL A 623 -8.14 -18.09 -32.87
CA VAL A 623 -6.71 -18.24 -33.23
C VAL A 623 -6.53 -19.20 -34.41
N ARG A 624 -7.30 -20.30 -34.47
CA ARG A 624 -7.34 -21.17 -35.64
C ARG A 624 -7.79 -20.40 -36.88
N ASN A 625 -8.85 -19.61 -36.77
CA ASN A 625 -9.34 -18.77 -37.87
C ASN A 625 -8.29 -17.74 -38.31
N LEU A 626 -7.52 -17.16 -37.38
CA LEU A 626 -6.38 -16.31 -37.72
C LEU A 626 -5.38 -17.08 -38.59
N CYS A 627 -4.95 -18.25 -38.13
CA CYS A 627 -3.98 -19.07 -38.85
C CYS A 627 -4.49 -19.57 -40.21
N VAL A 628 -5.80 -19.79 -40.39
CA VAL A 628 -6.37 -20.29 -41.66
C VAL A 628 -6.66 -19.15 -42.63
N CYS A 629 -7.27 -18.06 -42.15
CA CYS A 629 -7.87 -17.03 -43.00
C CYS A 629 -6.98 -15.80 -43.23
N ALA A 630 -5.92 -15.58 -42.43
CA ALA A 630 -5.11 -14.35 -42.54
C ALA A 630 -4.16 -14.30 -43.76
N GLY A 631 -3.99 -15.41 -44.49
CA GLY A 631 -3.10 -15.48 -45.66
C GLY A 631 -1.60 -15.27 -45.35
N ASN A 632 -1.20 -15.33 -44.07
CA ASN A 632 0.18 -15.12 -43.62
C ASN A 632 0.66 -16.31 -42.78
N ASP A 633 1.53 -17.14 -43.38
CA ASP A 633 2.05 -18.35 -42.73
C ASP A 633 2.99 -18.07 -41.54
N TRP A 634 3.49 -16.85 -41.37
CA TRP A 634 4.36 -16.50 -40.24
C TRP A 634 3.67 -16.68 -38.89
N TYR A 635 2.33 -16.56 -38.81
CA TYR A 635 1.59 -16.84 -37.57
C TYR A 635 1.66 -18.32 -37.18
N ARG A 636 1.54 -19.22 -38.16
CA ARG A 636 1.70 -20.67 -37.95
C ARG A 636 3.13 -21.01 -37.55
N VAL A 637 4.11 -20.44 -38.26
CA VAL A 637 5.54 -20.63 -37.95
C VAL A 637 5.86 -20.15 -36.53
N TYR A 638 5.34 -19.00 -36.12
CA TYR A 638 5.53 -18.47 -34.77
C TYR A 638 4.93 -19.40 -33.71
N LEU A 639 3.68 -19.83 -33.88
CA LEU A 639 3.01 -20.75 -32.96
C LEU A 639 3.74 -22.10 -32.83
N ILE A 640 4.18 -22.67 -33.96
CA ILE A 640 4.94 -23.93 -33.96
C ILE A 640 6.26 -23.75 -33.21
N ARG A 641 7.00 -22.67 -33.46
CA ARG A 641 8.25 -22.38 -32.75
C ARG A 641 8.03 -22.27 -31.25
N LEU A 642 6.93 -21.68 -30.82
CA LEU A 642 6.59 -21.52 -29.42
C LEU A 642 6.20 -22.85 -28.75
N LEU A 643 5.41 -23.68 -29.43
CA LEU A 643 5.10 -25.03 -28.95
C LEU A 643 6.37 -25.89 -28.83
N CYS A 644 7.29 -25.77 -29.80
CA CYS A 644 8.58 -26.44 -29.81
C CYS A 644 9.58 -25.89 -28.78
N SER A 645 9.48 -24.63 -28.36
CA SER A 645 10.36 -24.07 -27.31
C SER A 645 9.87 -24.43 -25.90
N ARG A 646 8.55 -24.60 -25.74
CA ARG A 646 7.92 -25.00 -24.47
C ARG A 646 7.96 -26.52 -24.20
N ARG A 647 8.31 -27.34 -25.19
CA ARG A 647 8.50 -28.80 -25.06
C ARG A 647 9.86 -29.23 -25.59
N ALA A 648 10.47 -30.24 -24.99
CA ALA A 648 11.55 -30.97 -25.66
C ALA A 648 11.01 -31.54 -26.98
N TRP A 649 11.77 -31.38 -28.06
CA TRP A 649 11.46 -31.60 -29.49
C TRP A 649 10.72 -32.91 -29.88
N SER A 650 10.57 -33.89 -29.00
CA SER A 650 9.99 -35.20 -29.29
C SER A 650 8.46 -35.23 -29.42
N SER A 651 7.75 -34.19 -28.94
CA SER A 651 6.27 -34.16 -28.93
C SER A 651 5.64 -33.39 -30.10
N SER A 652 6.43 -32.70 -30.93
CA SER A 652 5.93 -31.79 -31.96
C SER A 652 5.34 -32.50 -33.18
N ARG A 653 5.64 -33.80 -33.39
CA ARG A 653 5.09 -34.60 -34.50
C ARG A 653 3.65 -35.08 -34.27
N THR A 654 3.11 -34.89 -33.06
CA THR A 654 1.75 -35.28 -32.67
C THR A 654 0.72 -34.14 -32.75
N PHE A 655 1.13 -32.94 -33.19
CA PHE A 655 0.32 -31.71 -33.22
C PHE A 655 -0.16 -31.33 -34.62
#